data_AF-A0A812PE46-F1
#
_entry.id   AF-A0A812PE46-F1
#
_cell.length_a   1.000
_cell.length_b   1.000
_cell.length_c   1.000
_cell.angle_alpha   90.00
_cell.angle_beta   90.00
_cell.angle_gamma   90.00
#
_symmetry.space_group_name_H-M   'P 1'
#
loop_
_entity.id
_entity.type
_entity.pdbx_description
1 polymer ?
#
loop_
_entity_poly.entity_id
_entity_poly.type
_entity_poly.pdbx_seq_one_letter_code
_entity_poly.pdbx_strand_id
1 'polypeptide(L)'
;MAAGLLQSIFAAVQKAPDATALLWYAPNGKGTAADKSTQSYHEVWTAATEAASVLASLAAETEQTEPELPARIGLMLSGGVALPVLELAVLLAGLVLVPLDAEEPLPRLEFIVEDAGPLLALVAAEPQLQKAEMLLQSSGHPSQKRGPWLLRESELLRREATQTSERRQPHHIAPEQISHIFFTSGSTGRPKGCMCSFGNLDTYCVAKNSVHQVDSSSIVFVASAHTFDPSLGDFFSAWLAGATVALAPRETLQASLGSCLRKTEASHVQTTPAHFATVEAGALQLRVVALGGELMPQSLTAWAADVSLLNTYGVTECTVYQAAAVLTPKSSPRLLGAALPGTRLLLAAGRGDDPTALVEDGSGAQGELWIAGPQVGLGYMRRPELTSERFRDIEGLGRCFRSGDLATARDGGWQLLGRRDGMVKLRGRRVELGEVEEVLLAAAPDIIAAAAAVLVPPGPRLVLYCVLRGDQAADCQEVCCTLLRRLGEDRLPAHMVPSVVLAVDSFPMTATGKVSRKELAQRPLPDLGCQAGQAGRGGQLPGPAGRVAAAWSEVLGVPVGNARAHFLALGGDSLAALRVCQRLAARSTTEPGSFGEHLPEPLLPANLLSRPYLTDFLQHLQRSSVGAEFEESAESTAESTERRESGAIELDAEASQDLEQTGTTGQASYHEILQQAAGVGALHAVHHLLQRHDVHGAHESAACARTPLHAACMNGRAEVVRVLLEARASATSSDRNGVQPLHLAAQGGSEQVLTLLTTARAKMDATSGQKQTALHWAARSGAPGAVLSFLLADHEASAASAPRKARGARAGACVRVDAKDEWGRSALHWAVVNGHRTVVLKLLEAGADRNLRDASGETPLLIAERRAQCQAQDRPGDMGASVFGDIATLLGGSASTAKA
;
A
#
# COMPACT_ATOMS: atom_id res chain seq x y z
N MET A 1 40.64 0.68 19.95
CA MET A 1 39.28 1.02 19.47
C MET A 1 38.68 -0.26 18.94
N ALA A 2 37.46 -0.63 19.36
CA ALA A 2 36.77 -1.75 18.73
C ALA A 2 36.64 -1.48 17.22
N ALA A 3 36.72 -2.53 16.40
CA ALA A 3 36.47 -2.40 14.98
C ALA A 3 35.01 -1.98 14.78
N GLY A 4 34.75 -0.92 14.00
CA GLY A 4 33.37 -0.46 13.75
C GLY A 4 32.51 -1.51 13.05
N LEU A 5 31.19 -1.34 13.10
CA LEU A 5 30.16 -2.28 12.62
C LEU A 5 30.53 -3.02 11.32
N LEU A 6 30.80 -2.29 10.24
CA LEU A 6 31.09 -2.88 8.93
C LEU A 6 32.39 -3.69 8.91
N GLN A 7 33.39 -3.27 9.69
CA GLN A 7 34.65 -4.00 9.81
C GLN A 7 34.45 -5.31 10.59
N SER A 8 33.57 -5.30 11.60
CA SER A 8 33.20 -6.50 12.35
C SER A 8 32.39 -7.49 11.50
N ILE A 9 31.47 -6.99 10.67
CA ILE A 9 30.75 -7.82 9.68
C ILE A 9 31.73 -8.39 8.65
N PHE A 10 32.66 -7.60 8.13
CA PHE A 10 33.69 -8.09 7.22
C PHE A 10 34.55 -9.19 7.86
N ALA A 11 34.90 -9.04 9.15
CA ALA A 11 35.61 -10.09 9.88
C ALA A 11 34.78 -11.38 10.00
N ALA A 12 33.46 -11.29 10.15
CA ALA A 12 32.57 -12.45 10.11
C ALA A 12 32.55 -13.12 8.73
N VAL A 13 32.50 -12.33 7.65
CA VAL A 13 32.62 -12.83 6.26
C VAL A 13 33.94 -13.57 6.06
N GLN A 14 35.05 -13.01 6.53
CA GLN A 14 36.38 -13.65 6.42
C GLN A 14 36.49 -14.94 7.24
N LYS A 15 35.81 -15.01 8.38
CA LYS A 15 35.86 -16.16 9.29
C LYS A 15 35.07 -17.35 8.74
N ALA A 16 33.92 -17.11 8.10
CA ALA A 16 33.03 -18.16 7.63
C ALA A 16 32.32 -17.74 6.31
N PRO A 17 33.06 -17.63 5.19
CA PRO A 17 32.52 -17.10 3.94
C PRO A 17 31.36 -17.92 3.38
N ASP A 18 31.43 -19.25 3.53
CA ASP A 18 30.42 -20.20 3.01
C ASP A 18 29.25 -20.42 3.97
N ALA A 19 29.27 -19.83 5.18
CA ALA A 19 28.16 -19.94 6.11
C ALA A 19 26.95 -19.16 5.60
N THR A 20 25.75 -19.64 5.92
CA THR A 20 24.51 -18.99 5.48
C THR A 20 24.31 -17.64 6.16
N ALA A 21 24.30 -16.56 5.38
CA ALA A 21 24.02 -15.20 5.83
C ALA A 21 22.55 -14.83 5.68
N LEU A 22 21.91 -15.24 4.57
CA LEU A 22 20.50 -15.02 4.31
C LEU A 22 19.78 -16.35 4.04
N LEU A 23 18.59 -16.49 4.62
CA LEU A 23 17.65 -17.57 4.35
C LEU A 23 16.31 -16.97 3.96
N TRP A 24 15.82 -17.33 2.78
CA TRP A 24 14.55 -16.89 2.25
C TRP A 24 13.56 -18.05 2.19
N TYR A 25 12.38 -17.83 2.74
CA TYR A 25 11.29 -18.80 2.73
C TYR A 25 10.12 -18.27 1.92
N ALA A 26 9.81 -18.91 0.79
CA ALA A 26 8.60 -18.64 0.01
C ALA A 26 7.77 -19.93 -0.15
N PRO A 27 6.46 -19.91 0.16
CA PRO A 27 5.59 -21.06 -0.11
C PRO A 27 5.33 -21.16 -1.61
N ASN A 28 5.58 -22.34 -2.20
CA ASN A 28 5.24 -22.61 -3.59
C ASN A 28 3.72 -22.78 -3.73
N GLY A 29 3.11 -22.08 -4.69
CA GLY A 29 1.66 -22.10 -4.95
C GLY A 29 1.09 -23.44 -5.43
N LYS A 30 1.89 -24.53 -5.44
CA LYS A 30 1.52 -25.88 -5.92
C LYS A 30 1.48 -26.95 -4.83
N GLY A 31 1.36 -26.60 -3.54
CA GLY A 31 1.12 -27.57 -2.47
C GLY A 31 2.24 -28.59 -2.20
N THR A 32 3.35 -28.54 -2.93
CA THR A 32 4.59 -29.28 -2.67
C THR A 32 5.56 -28.42 -1.86
N ALA A 33 6.60 -29.04 -1.29
CA ALA A 33 7.53 -28.45 -0.32
C ALA A 33 7.95 -27.00 -0.67
N ALA A 34 7.97 -26.12 0.33
CA ALA A 34 8.37 -24.74 0.15
C ALA A 34 9.85 -24.64 -0.23
N ASP A 35 10.18 -23.76 -1.18
CA ASP A 35 11.57 -23.48 -1.53
C ASP A 35 12.17 -22.56 -0.48
N LYS A 36 13.09 -23.14 0.30
CA LYS A 36 14.08 -22.36 1.06
C LYS A 36 15.23 -22.08 0.11
N SER A 37 15.56 -20.81 -0.10
CA SER A 37 16.83 -20.44 -0.73
C SER A 37 17.75 -19.80 0.30
N THR A 38 19.05 -19.98 0.10
CA THR A 38 20.08 -19.47 1.01
C THR A 38 21.14 -18.73 0.23
N GLN A 39 21.71 -17.69 0.84
CA GLN A 39 22.91 -17.01 0.35
C GLN A 39 23.96 -17.01 1.46
N SER A 40 25.19 -17.28 1.07
CA SER A 40 26.36 -17.28 1.94
C SER A 40 26.83 -15.87 2.30
N TYR A 41 27.64 -15.74 3.34
CA TYR A 41 28.29 -14.47 3.70
C TYR A 41 29.10 -13.89 2.53
N HIS A 42 29.80 -14.74 1.78
CA HIS A 42 30.56 -14.35 0.61
C HIS A 42 29.67 -13.75 -0.48
N GLU A 43 28.57 -14.42 -0.85
CA GLU A 43 27.65 -13.94 -1.88
C GLU A 43 27.00 -12.60 -1.49
N VAL A 44 26.52 -12.49 -0.24
CA VAL A 44 25.90 -11.26 0.28
C VAL A 44 26.91 -10.11 0.29
N TRP A 45 28.12 -10.33 0.79
CA TRP A 45 29.16 -9.30 0.85
C TRP A 45 29.58 -8.82 -0.53
N THR A 46 29.73 -9.76 -1.48
CA THR A 46 30.13 -9.45 -2.85
C THR A 46 29.08 -8.61 -3.55
N ALA A 47 27.81 -9.04 -3.52
CA ALA A 47 26.70 -8.30 -4.11
C ALA A 47 26.54 -6.90 -3.49
N ALA A 48 26.67 -6.79 -2.16
CA ALA A 48 26.59 -5.50 -1.47
C ALA A 48 27.76 -4.57 -1.82
N THR A 49 28.98 -5.09 -1.93
CA THR A 49 30.18 -4.30 -2.28
C THR A 49 30.12 -3.78 -3.71
N GLU A 50 29.54 -4.54 -4.63
CA GLU A 50 29.37 -4.13 -6.03
C GLU A 50 28.32 -3.05 -6.19
N ALA A 51 27.16 -3.25 -5.58
CA ALA A 51 26.13 -2.22 -5.51
C ALA A 51 26.67 -0.95 -4.81
N ALA A 52 27.44 -1.10 -3.73
CA ALA A 52 28.09 0.03 -3.04
C ALA A 52 29.04 0.80 -3.96
N SER A 53 29.83 0.10 -4.79
CA SER A 53 30.74 0.75 -5.74
C SER A 53 29.99 1.56 -6.80
N VAL A 54 28.83 1.07 -7.27
CA VAL A 54 27.98 1.83 -8.21
C VAL A 54 27.43 3.09 -7.54
N LEU A 55 26.90 2.95 -6.32
CA LEU A 55 26.35 4.08 -5.56
C LEU A 55 27.43 5.12 -5.22
N ALA A 56 28.64 4.68 -4.86
CA ALA A 56 29.77 5.56 -4.58
C ALA A 56 30.25 6.31 -5.83
N SER A 57 30.33 5.65 -6.99
CA SER A 57 30.65 6.32 -8.25
C SER A 57 29.59 7.36 -8.62
N LEU A 58 28.31 7.02 -8.44
CA LEU A 58 27.21 7.95 -8.66
C LEU A 58 27.30 9.18 -7.76
N ALA A 59 27.64 8.98 -6.49
CA ALA A 59 27.85 10.06 -5.52
C ALA A 59 29.03 10.96 -5.90
N ALA A 60 30.13 10.38 -6.41
CA ALA A 60 31.31 11.13 -6.83
C ALA A 60 31.09 11.95 -8.12
N GLU A 61 30.24 11.46 -9.02
CA GLU A 61 29.89 12.16 -10.28
C GLU A 61 28.78 13.21 -10.11
N THR A 62 28.05 13.17 -9.00
CA THR A 62 26.94 14.09 -8.72
C THR A 62 27.42 15.25 -7.85
N GLU A 63 27.27 16.48 -8.32
CA GLU A 63 27.48 17.68 -7.48
C GLU A 63 26.49 17.66 -6.31
N GLN A 64 27.00 17.53 -5.08
CA GLN A 64 26.16 17.58 -3.89
C GLN A 64 25.64 19.00 -3.65
N THR A 65 24.33 19.12 -3.53
CA THR A 65 23.63 20.37 -3.20
C THR A 65 23.74 20.74 -1.72
N GLU A 66 24.01 19.77 -0.85
CA GLU A 66 24.19 19.94 0.60
C GLU A 66 25.48 19.24 1.07
N PRO A 67 26.68 19.80 0.84
CA PRO A 67 27.95 19.12 1.14
C PRO A 67 28.18 18.86 2.65
N GLU A 68 27.42 19.52 3.52
CA GLU A 68 27.43 19.34 4.97
C GLU A 68 26.78 18.01 5.41
N LEU A 69 25.98 17.38 4.54
CA LEU A 69 25.28 16.12 4.81
C LEU A 69 25.67 15.05 3.78
N PRO A 70 25.95 13.81 4.20
CA PRO A 70 26.24 12.75 3.24
C PRO A 70 25.04 12.50 2.32
N ALA A 71 25.33 12.11 1.07
CA ALA A 71 24.30 11.80 0.09
C ALA A 71 23.38 10.65 0.58
N ARG A 72 22.09 10.77 0.24
CA ARG A 72 21.01 9.90 0.74
C ARG A 72 20.45 9.01 -0.36
N ILE A 73 20.15 7.77 -0.02
CA ILE A 73 19.52 6.79 -0.91
C ILE A 73 18.15 6.42 -0.35
N GLY A 74 17.11 6.68 -1.14
CA GLY A 74 15.77 6.17 -0.86
C GLY A 74 15.68 4.70 -1.29
N LEU A 75 15.27 3.80 -0.40
CA LEU A 75 15.00 2.40 -0.74
C LEU A 75 13.50 2.11 -0.68
N MET A 76 12.87 1.96 -1.85
CA MET A 76 11.44 1.63 -2.00
C MET A 76 11.27 0.17 -2.42
N LEU A 77 11.34 -0.73 -1.44
CA LEU A 77 11.20 -2.18 -1.62
C LEU A 77 10.10 -2.73 -0.72
N SER A 78 9.44 -3.81 -1.12
CA SER A 78 8.39 -4.48 -0.33
C SER A 78 8.90 -5.60 0.58
N GLY A 79 10.20 -5.89 0.54
CA GLY A 79 10.86 -6.99 1.25
C GLY A 79 11.83 -7.73 0.33
N GLY A 80 12.07 -9.02 0.59
CA GLY A 80 12.93 -9.85 -0.25
C GLY A 80 14.39 -9.91 0.21
N VAL A 81 15.17 -10.80 -0.42
CA VAL A 81 16.62 -10.95 -0.15
C VAL A 81 17.44 -9.74 -0.61
N ALA A 82 16.96 -9.00 -1.60
CA ALA A 82 17.61 -7.80 -2.11
C ALA A 82 17.66 -6.67 -1.09
N LEU A 83 16.63 -6.55 -0.25
CA LEU A 83 16.51 -5.49 0.74
C LEU A 83 17.72 -5.40 1.68
N PRO A 84 18.06 -6.44 2.47
CA PRO A 84 19.21 -6.36 3.39
C PRO A 84 20.55 -6.20 2.64
N VAL A 85 20.67 -6.75 1.43
CA VAL A 85 21.87 -6.59 0.58
C VAL A 85 22.06 -5.13 0.16
N LEU A 86 20.98 -4.47 -0.27
CA LEU A 86 21.02 -3.07 -0.69
C LEU A 86 21.17 -2.11 0.51
N GLU A 87 20.59 -2.42 1.67
CA GLU A 87 20.86 -1.66 2.90
C GLU A 87 22.34 -1.72 3.28
N LEU A 88 22.96 -2.91 3.21
CA LEU A 88 24.40 -3.06 3.40
C LEU A 88 25.20 -2.30 2.34
N ALA A 89 24.79 -2.33 1.07
CA ALA A 89 25.44 -1.62 -0.02
C ALA A 89 25.46 -0.09 0.19
N VAL A 90 24.35 0.49 0.63
CA VAL A 90 24.25 1.92 0.96
C VAL A 90 25.23 2.28 2.07
N LEU A 91 25.29 1.48 3.13
CA LEU A 91 26.20 1.72 4.25
C LEU A 91 27.67 1.51 3.87
N LEU A 92 27.99 0.50 3.07
CA LEU A 92 29.35 0.27 2.53
C LEU A 92 29.85 1.42 1.65
N ALA A 93 28.93 2.07 0.94
CA ALA A 93 29.22 3.27 0.13
C ALA A 93 29.43 4.53 0.99
N GLY A 94 29.22 4.47 2.30
CA GLY A 94 29.26 5.65 3.18
C GLY A 94 28.09 6.61 2.95
N LEU A 95 26.98 6.11 2.41
CA LEU A 95 25.78 6.89 2.12
C LEU A 95 24.73 6.70 3.20
N VAL A 96 23.72 7.58 3.22
CA VAL A 96 22.65 7.56 4.21
C VAL A 96 21.44 6.79 3.68
N LEU A 97 20.99 5.79 4.43
CA LEU A 97 19.80 5.02 4.13
C LEU A 97 18.52 5.75 4.54
N VAL A 98 17.57 5.87 3.60
CA VAL A 98 16.19 6.36 3.85
C VAL A 98 15.19 5.29 3.40
N PRO A 99 14.65 4.47 4.30
CA PRO A 99 13.68 3.43 3.95
C PRO A 99 12.32 4.04 3.57
N LEU A 100 11.72 3.57 2.47
CA LEU A 100 10.41 4.00 1.97
C LEU A 100 9.49 2.78 1.79
N ASP A 101 8.29 2.82 2.35
CA ASP A 101 7.27 1.78 2.12
C ASP A 101 6.43 2.18 0.91
N ALA A 102 6.47 1.36 -0.13
CA ALA A 102 5.72 1.58 -1.36
C ALA A 102 4.20 1.53 -1.16
N GLU A 103 3.70 1.04 -0.02
CA GLU A 103 2.28 1.07 0.33
C GLU A 103 1.83 2.42 0.92
N GLU A 104 2.75 3.30 1.32
CA GLU A 104 2.39 4.61 1.90
C GLU A 104 1.80 5.55 0.84
N PRO A 105 0.80 6.38 1.18
CA PRO A 105 0.22 7.33 0.22
C PRO A 105 1.28 8.24 -0.40
N LEU A 106 1.13 8.55 -1.69
CA LEU A 106 2.11 9.36 -2.43
C LEU A 106 2.41 10.72 -1.75
N PRO A 107 1.42 11.49 -1.24
CA PRO A 107 1.69 12.76 -0.55
C PRO A 107 2.56 12.60 0.70
N ARG A 108 2.49 11.46 1.38
CA ARG A 108 3.34 11.17 2.54
C ARG A 108 4.77 10.88 2.11
N LEU A 109 4.94 10.11 1.03
CA LEU A 109 6.25 9.83 0.46
C LEU A 109 6.92 11.10 -0.08
N GLU A 110 6.15 11.97 -0.74
CA GLU A 110 6.60 13.29 -1.20
C GLU A 110 7.14 14.10 -0.03
N PHE A 111 6.38 14.18 1.07
CA PHE A 111 6.83 14.87 2.27
C PHE A 111 8.12 14.26 2.84
N ILE A 112 8.21 12.93 2.91
CA ILE A 112 9.41 12.25 3.42
C ILE A 112 10.63 12.57 2.55
N VAL A 113 10.50 12.51 1.23
CA VAL A 113 11.58 12.84 0.30
C VAL A 113 11.97 14.32 0.41
N GLU A 114 10.99 15.21 0.46
CA GLU A 114 11.21 16.65 0.64
C GLU A 114 11.90 16.95 1.98
N ASP A 115 11.56 16.27 3.06
CA ASP A 115 12.11 16.47 4.41
C ASP A 115 13.39 15.66 4.70
N ALA A 116 13.70 14.64 3.91
CA ALA A 116 15.00 13.97 3.88
C ALA A 116 16.03 14.79 3.08
N GLY A 117 15.56 15.50 2.06
CA GLY A 117 16.36 16.40 1.23
C GLY A 117 16.65 15.77 -0.11
N PRO A 118 17.43 16.44 -0.96
CA PRO A 118 17.75 15.90 -2.28
C PRO A 118 18.37 14.52 -2.09
N LEU A 119 17.66 13.51 -2.61
CA LEU A 119 18.16 12.15 -2.70
C LEU A 119 19.19 12.11 -3.82
N LEU A 120 20.24 11.34 -3.63
CA LEU A 120 21.14 10.98 -4.71
C LEU A 120 20.43 10.02 -5.66
N ALA A 121 19.79 8.99 -5.11
CA ALA A 121 19.03 8.03 -5.89
C ALA A 121 17.83 7.49 -5.10
N LEU A 122 16.83 7.04 -5.85
CA LEU A 122 15.72 6.21 -5.39
C LEU A 122 15.88 4.84 -6.02
N VAL A 123 16.08 3.81 -5.21
CA VAL A 123 16.14 2.42 -5.65
C VAL A 123 14.77 1.80 -5.46
N ALA A 124 14.22 1.19 -6.50
CA ALA A 124 12.94 0.52 -6.45
C ALA A 124 13.00 -0.83 -7.17
N ALA A 125 12.22 -1.79 -6.66
CA ALA A 125 11.96 -3.06 -7.35
C ALA A 125 10.90 -2.86 -8.44
N GLU A 126 10.84 -3.79 -9.40
CA GLU A 126 9.97 -3.67 -10.59
C GLU A 126 8.51 -3.30 -10.29
N PRO A 127 7.81 -3.95 -9.33
CA PRO A 127 6.42 -3.60 -9.03
C PRO A 127 6.24 -2.19 -8.46
N GLN A 128 7.31 -1.59 -7.90
CA GLN A 128 7.27 -0.28 -7.24
C GLN A 128 7.77 0.86 -8.15
N LEU A 129 8.33 0.57 -9.32
CA LEU A 129 8.94 1.58 -10.19
C LEU A 129 7.97 2.67 -10.62
N GLN A 130 6.73 2.31 -10.98
CA GLN A 130 5.72 3.30 -11.37
C GLN A 130 5.49 4.34 -10.26
N LYS A 131 5.39 3.89 -9.00
CA LYS A 131 5.17 4.78 -7.86
C LYS A 131 6.42 5.61 -7.55
N ALA A 132 7.61 5.02 -7.70
CA ALA A 132 8.87 5.73 -7.58
C ALA A 132 9.01 6.83 -8.66
N GLU A 133 8.63 6.57 -9.91
CA GLU A 133 8.59 7.57 -10.98
C GLU A 133 7.63 8.73 -10.66
N MET A 134 6.42 8.41 -10.19
CA MET A 134 5.45 9.42 -9.78
C MET A 134 6.00 10.31 -8.65
N LEU A 135 6.65 9.70 -7.64
CA LEU A 135 7.24 10.41 -6.51
C LEU A 135 8.34 11.38 -6.95
N LEU A 136 9.21 10.97 -7.88
CA LEU A 136 10.26 11.84 -8.40
C LEU A 136 9.66 12.99 -9.24
N GLN A 137 8.62 12.73 -10.03
CA GLN A 137 7.94 13.75 -10.84
C GLN A 137 7.22 14.79 -9.98
N SER A 138 6.49 14.36 -8.95
CA SER A 138 5.69 15.26 -8.11
C SER A 138 6.53 16.10 -7.14
N SER A 139 7.70 15.60 -6.74
CA SER A 139 8.65 16.34 -5.89
C SER A 139 9.36 17.49 -6.62
N GLY A 140 8.96 17.81 -7.86
CA GLY A 140 9.50 18.95 -8.62
C GLY A 140 10.96 18.80 -9.02
N HIS A 141 11.51 17.58 -8.96
CA HIS A 141 12.87 17.31 -9.40
C HIS A 141 12.91 17.29 -10.94
N PRO A 142 13.54 18.28 -11.60
CA PRO A 142 13.59 18.32 -13.05
C PRO A 142 14.39 17.12 -13.57
N SER A 143 13.88 16.52 -14.65
CA SER A 143 14.57 15.55 -15.48
C SER A 143 15.79 16.17 -16.19
N GLN A 144 16.85 16.48 -15.44
CA GLN A 144 18.12 16.94 -16.00
C GLN A 144 19.29 16.49 -15.12
N LYS A 145 20.18 15.66 -15.69
CA LYS A 145 21.62 15.43 -15.40
C LYS A 145 22.19 15.53 -13.95
N ARG A 146 21.40 15.71 -12.90
CA ARG A 146 21.82 16.10 -11.54
C ARG A 146 21.05 15.38 -10.40
N GLY A 147 20.39 14.26 -10.69
CA GLY A 147 19.65 13.45 -9.72
C GLY A 147 18.32 14.06 -9.25
N PRO A 148 17.52 13.33 -8.44
CA PRO A 148 17.72 11.95 -7.99
C PRO A 148 17.63 10.94 -9.14
N TRP A 149 18.54 9.97 -9.16
CA TRP A 149 18.52 8.88 -10.13
C TRP A 149 17.49 7.82 -9.71
N LEU A 150 16.65 7.37 -10.63
CA LEU A 150 15.82 6.17 -10.40
C LEU A 150 16.62 4.94 -10.81
N LEU A 151 16.93 4.08 -9.85
CA LEU A 151 17.70 2.86 -10.07
C LEU A 151 16.81 1.63 -9.86
N ARG A 152 16.92 0.65 -10.75
CA ARG A 152 16.24 -0.63 -10.58
C ARG A 152 17.05 -1.51 -9.64
N GLU A 153 16.41 -2.10 -8.64
CA GLU A 153 17.05 -3.03 -7.70
C GLU A 153 17.76 -4.18 -8.44
N SER A 154 17.11 -4.78 -9.43
CA SER A 154 17.71 -5.82 -10.25
C SER A 154 18.92 -5.38 -11.10
N GLU A 155 19.07 -4.10 -11.44
CA GLU A 155 20.25 -3.61 -12.17
C GLU A 155 21.46 -3.44 -11.25
N LEU A 156 21.21 -3.03 -10.00
CA LEU A 156 22.26 -2.92 -8.98
C LEU A 156 22.79 -4.30 -8.57
N LEU A 157 21.96 -5.34 -8.62
CA LEU A 157 22.30 -6.70 -8.20
C LEU A 157 22.72 -7.65 -9.34
N ARG A 158 22.60 -7.25 -10.62
CA ARG A 158 22.90 -8.13 -11.79
C ARG A 158 24.34 -8.10 -12.30
N ARG A 159 25.22 -7.23 -11.79
CA ARG A 159 26.56 -7.09 -12.37
C ARG A 159 27.44 -8.29 -11.98
N GLU A 160 28.14 -8.86 -12.97
CA GLU A 160 29.03 -10.01 -12.76
C GLU A 160 30.18 -9.64 -11.83
N ALA A 161 30.51 -10.56 -10.91
CA ALA A 161 31.58 -10.39 -9.96
C ALA A 161 32.91 -10.18 -10.67
N THR A 162 33.50 -8.98 -10.52
CA THR A 162 34.90 -8.78 -10.88
C THR A 162 35.75 -9.37 -9.75
N GLN A 163 36.81 -10.13 -10.05
CA GLN A 163 37.70 -10.75 -9.02
C GLN A 163 38.26 -9.77 -7.96
N THR A 164 38.13 -8.46 -8.18
CA THR A 164 38.53 -7.39 -7.26
C THR A 164 37.48 -6.98 -6.22
N SER A 165 36.19 -7.32 -6.38
CA SER A 165 35.13 -6.99 -5.41
C SER A 165 35.13 -7.90 -4.18
N GLU A 166 35.47 -9.19 -4.35
CA GLU A 166 35.41 -10.25 -3.33
C GLU A 166 36.27 -10.01 -2.07
N ARG A 167 37.28 -9.13 -2.15
CA ARG A 167 38.25 -8.89 -1.05
C ARG A 167 38.32 -7.44 -0.57
N ARG A 168 37.37 -6.60 -0.98
CA ARG A 168 37.43 -5.18 -0.65
C ARG A 168 37.08 -4.97 0.82
N GLN A 169 38.05 -4.51 1.61
CA GLN A 169 37.78 -4.05 2.97
C GLN A 169 36.84 -2.83 2.91
N PRO A 170 35.93 -2.68 3.88
CA PRO A 170 35.09 -1.50 3.94
C PRO A 170 35.95 -0.25 4.13
N HIS A 171 35.52 0.86 3.53
CA HIS A 171 36.16 2.15 3.75
C HIS A 171 35.99 2.59 5.22
N HIS A 172 36.95 3.36 5.73
CA HIS A 172 36.82 3.93 7.06
C HIS A 172 35.74 5.01 7.06
N ILE A 173 34.64 4.75 7.77
CA ILE A 173 33.54 5.70 7.97
C ILE A 173 33.60 6.20 9.42
N ALA A 174 33.51 7.51 9.61
CA ALA A 174 33.52 8.10 10.94
C ALA A 174 32.29 7.62 11.75
N PRO A 175 32.45 7.23 13.03
CA PRO A 175 31.33 6.79 13.87
C PRO A 175 30.19 7.80 13.95
N GLU A 176 30.50 9.10 13.88
CA GLU A 176 29.54 10.21 13.99
C GLU A 176 28.78 10.46 12.70
N GLN A 177 29.20 9.87 11.57
CA GLN A 177 28.52 10.03 10.28
C GLN A 177 27.11 9.41 10.36
N ILE A 178 26.12 10.08 9.76
CA ILE A 178 24.76 9.55 9.64
C ILE A 178 24.80 8.25 8.84
N SER A 179 24.19 7.19 9.38
CA SER A 179 24.01 5.92 8.67
C SER A 179 22.60 5.80 8.09
N HIS A 180 21.59 6.23 8.83
CA HIS A 180 20.20 6.09 8.41
C HIS A 180 19.28 7.15 9.01
N ILE A 181 18.16 7.38 8.32
CA ILE A 181 17.09 8.28 8.76
C ILE A 181 15.75 7.52 8.71
N PHE A 182 15.17 7.27 9.89
CA PHE A 182 13.82 6.72 10.00
C PHE A 182 12.81 7.83 10.25
N PHE A 183 11.77 7.88 9.43
CA PHE A 183 10.68 8.83 9.61
C PHE A 183 9.63 8.27 10.58
N THR A 184 9.32 9.05 11.62
CA THR A 184 8.28 8.72 12.61
C THR A 184 7.19 9.79 12.60
N SER A 185 6.02 9.50 13.16
CA SER A 185 4.96 10.49 13.38
C SER A 185 5.45 11.62 14.29
N GLY A 186 5.13 12.87 13.93
CA GLY A 186 5.49 14.06 14.72
C GLY A 186 4.28 14.64 15.45
N SER A 187 4.53 15.27 16.60
CA SER A 187 3.49 15.89 17.44
C SER A 187 2.78 17.08 16.78
N THR A 188 3.39 17.67 15.75
CA THR A 188 2.85 18.76 14.91
C THR A 188 2.17 18.24 13.63
N GLY A 189 1.75 16.97 13.64
CA GLY A 189 1.05 16.34 12.53
C GLY A 189 1.84 16.09 11.25
N ARG A 190 3.17 16.22 11.28
CA ARG A 190 4.06 15.94 10.15
C ARG A 190 5.11 14.89 10.53
N PRO A 191 5.49 13.97 9.63
CA PRO A 191 6.60 13.06 9.89
C PRO A 191 7.88 13.81 10.26
N LYS A 192 8.72 13.18 11.09
CA LYS A 192 10.03 13.70 11.50
C LYS A 192 11.10 12.64 11.28
N GLY A 193 12.15 13.00 10.55
CA GLY A 193 13.28 12.11 10.28
C GLY A 193 14.21 12.03 11.48
N CYS A 194 14.33 10.85 12.11
CA CYS A 194 15.25 10.60 13.21
C CYS A 194 16.61 10.19 12.63
N MET A 195 17.64 11.02 12.85
CA MET A 195 18.99 10.76 12.33
C MET A 195 19.78 9.91 13.31
N CYS A 196 20.30 8.77 12.86
CA CYS A 196 21.19 7.92 13.63
C CYS A 196 22.53 7.76 12.92
N SER A 197 23.60 7.69 13.70
CA SER A 197 24.97 7.54 13.22
C SER A 197 25.39 6.07 13.05
N PHE A 198 26.54 5.83 12.43
CA PHE A 198 27.17 4.51 12.40
C PHE A 198 27.49 4.01 13.81
N GLY A 199 28.00 4.89 14.69
CA GLY A 199 28.31 4.58 16.08
C GLY A 199 27.08 4.23 16.91
N ASN A 200 25.94 4.87 16.65
CA ASN A 200 24.68 4.52 17.32
C ASN A 200 24.24 3.08 16.96
N LEU A 201 24.29 2.73 15.66
CA LEU A 201 23.90 1.41 15.16
C LEU A 201 24.86 0.32 15.67
N ASP A 202 26.17 0.56 15.61
CA ASP A 202 27.19 -0.37 16.12
C ASP A 202 26.98 -0.69 17.61
N THR A 203 26.81 0.37 18.42
CA THR A 203 26.53 0.25 19.85
C THR A 203 25.29 -0.61 20.09
N TYR A 204 24.19 -0.34 19.38
CA TYR A 204 22.98 -1.13 19.52
C TYR A 204 23.20 -2.60 19.15
N CYS A 205 23.84 -2.90 18.00
CA CYS A 205 24.07 -4.27 17.54
C CYS A 205 24.89 -5.08 18.55
N VAL A 206 25.97 -4.50 19.09
CA VAL A 206 26.80 -5.16 20.12
C VAL A 206 26.01 -5.40 21.41
N ALA A 207 25.29 -4.38 21.88
CA ALA A 207 24.50 -4.47 23.12
C ALA A 207 23.35 -5.48 22.99
N LYS A 208 22.65 -5.46 21.86
CA LYS A 208 21.59 -6.42 21.52
C LYS A 208 22.12 -7.85 21.50
N ASN A 209 23.22 -8.12 20.80
CA ASN A 209 23.77 -9.47 20.71
C ASN A 209 24.16 -10.03 22.09
N SER A 210 24.67 -9.18 22.98
CA SER A 210 24.97 -9.58 24.36
C SER A 210 23.72 -9.95 25.16
N VAL A 211 22.62 -9.20 25.02
CA VAL A 211 21.39 -9.41 25.81
C VAL A 211 20.50 -10.49 25.21
N HIS A 212 20.37 -10.50 23.89
CA HIS A 212 19.59 -11.47 23.12
C HIS A 212 20.37 -12.76 22.85
N GLN A 213 21.63 -12.87 23.31
CA GLN A 213 22.47 -14.06 23.14
C GLN A 213 22.59 -14.51 21.68
N VAL A 214 22.68 -13.55 20.76
CA VAL A 214 22.83 -13.84 19.33
C VAL A 214 24.28 -14.26 19.07
N ASP A 215 24.42 -15.44 18.51
CA ASP A 215 25.68 -16.09 18.15
C ASP A 215 25.63 -16.64 16.71
N SER A 216 26.73 -17.18 16.20
CA SER A 216 26.82 -17.70 14.84
C SER A 216 25.94 -18.93 14.55
N SER A 217 25.33 -19.55 15.56
CA SER A 217 24.35 -20.63 15.39
C SER A 217 22.90 -20.12 15.34
N SER A 218 22.71 -18.80 15.47
CA SER A 218 21.40 -18.18 15.49
C SER A 218 20.83 -18.05 14.08
N ILE A 219 19.54 -18.37 13.96
CA ILE A 219 18.67 -17.95 12.86
C ILE A 219 17.76 -16.85 13.40
N VAL A 220 17.99 -15.62 12.97
CA VAL A 220 17.25 -14.41 13.38
C VAL A 220 16.19 -14.11 12.33
N PHE A 221 14.92 -14.32 12.68
CA PHE A 221 13.81 -14.04 11.78
C PHE A 221 13.38 -12.58 11.88
N VAL A 222 13.33 -11.90 10.73
CA VAL A 222 12.97 -10.47 10.66
C VAL A 222 11.48 -10.33 10.44
N ALA A 223 10.76 -10.00 11.52
CA ALA A 223 9.30 -9.86 11.51
C ALA A 223 8.83 -8.40 11.35
N SER A 224 9.76 -7.44 11.40
CA SER A 224 9.45 -6.01 11.33
C SER A 224 9.50 -5.50 9.89
N ALA A 225 8.65 -4.53 9.56
CA ALA A 225 8.73 -3.83 8.26
C ALA A 225 10.05 -3.07 8.15
N HIS A 226 10.58 -2.91 6.93
CA HIS A 226 11.88 -2.28 6.70
C HIS A 226 11.91 -0.78 7.00
N THR A 227 10.73 -0.14 7.08
CA THR A 227 10.56 1.24 7.53
C THR A 227 10.51 1.40 9.06
N PHE A 228 10.73 0.31 9.81
CA PHE A 228 10.83 0.30 11.25
C PHE A 228 12.25 -0.08 11.67
N ASP A 229 12.85 0.71 12.55
CA ASP A 229 14.26 0.56 12.94
C ASP A 229 14.65 -0.82 13.53
N PRO A 230 13.75 -1.62 14.17
CA PRO A 230 14.04 -3.01 14.52
C PRO A 230 14.51 -3.91 13.36
N SER A 231 14.04 -3.71 12.12
CA SER A 231 14.46 -4.56 10.99
C SER A 231 15.93 -4.37 10.66
N LEU A 232 16.38 -3.11 10.58
CA LEU A 232 17.77 -2.74 10.38
C LEU A 232 18.63 -3.30 11.53
N GLY A 233 18.13 -3.14 12.75
CA GLY A 233 18.73 -3.73 13.94
C GLY A 233 18.87 -5.25 13.87
N ASP A 234 17.90 -5.98 13.31
CA ASP A 234 17.96 -7.43 13.13
C ASP A 234 19.05 -7.83 12.12
N PHE A 235 19.07 -7.22 10.93
CA PHE A 235 20.05 -7.53 9.88
C PHE A 235 21.50 -7.38 10.37
N PHE A 236 21.83 -6.18 10.86
CA PHE A 236 23.22 -5.85 11.19
C PHE A 236 23.68 -6.56 12.47
N SER A 237 22.78 -6.79 13.43
CA SER A 237 23.12 -7.58 14.63
C SER A 237 23.43 -9.04 14.31
N ALA A 238 22.63 -9.66 13.43
CA ALA A 238 22.84 -11.05 13.03
C ALA A 238 24.17 -11.21 12.29
N TRP A 239 24.44 -10.36 11.30
CA TRP A 239 25.69 -10.42 10.55
C TRP A 239 26.92 -10.09 11.37
N LEU A 240 26.82 -9.17 12.33
CA LEU A 240 27.91 -8.90 13.28
C LEU A 240 28.23 -10.13 14.15
N ALA A 241 27.23 -10.97 14.46
CA ALA A 241 27.40 -12.22 15.21
C ALA A 241 27.83 -13.43 14.36
N GLY A 242 27.86 -13.30 13.02
CA GLY A 242 28.03 -14.45 12.12
C GLY A 242 26.79 -15.35 12.02
N ALA A 243 25.60 -14.84 12.38
CA ALA A 243 24.32 -15.54 12.38
C ALA A 243 23.62 -15.52 11.01
N THR A 244 22.57 -16.31 10.84
CA THR A 244 21.70 -16.27 9.66
C THR A 244 20.53 -15.32 9.86
N VAL A 245 20.25 -14.46 8.86
CA VAL A 245 19.01 -13.67 8.78
C VAL A 245 17.98 -14.46 7.99
N ALA A 246 16.78 -14.66 8.56
CA ALA A 246 15.67 -15.33 7.90
C ALA A 246 14.54 -14.36 7.52
N LEU A 247 14.03 -14.52 6.31
CA LEU A 247 13.03 -13.64 5.69
C LEU A 247 11.94 -14.46 4.98
N ALA A 248 10.76 -13.85 4.82
CA ALA A 248 9.65 -14.40 4.04
C ALA A 248 8.91 -13.27 3.30
N PRO A 249 8.15 -13.57 2.22
CA PRO A 249 7.26 -12.60 1.60
C PRO A 249 6.33 -11.94 2.62
N ARG A 250 6.06 -10.65 2.43
CA ARG A 250 5.25 -9.84 3.35
C ARG A 250 3.86 -10.45 3.55
N GLU A 251 3.26 -10.95 2.48
CA GLU A 251 1.94 -11.61 2.48
C GLU A 251 1.97 -12.91 3.29
N THR A 252 3.07 -13.67 3.18
CA THR A 252 3.26 -14.92 3.93
C THR A 252 3.43 -14.64 5.43
N LEU A 253 4.26 -13.64 5.76
CA LEU A 253 4.44 -13.18 7.14
C LEU A 253 3.12 -12.69 7.76
N GLN A 254 2.35 -11.89 7.02
CA GLN A 254 1.05 -11.38 7.47
C GLN A 254 0.00 -12.49 7.61
N ALA A 255 0.06 -13.53 6.78
CA ALA A 255 -0.85 -14.66 6.89
C ALA A 255 -0.55 -15.54 8.11
N SER A 256 0.74 -15.79 8.42
CA SER A 256 1.11 -16.56 9.60
C SER A 256 2.58 -16.40 10.00
N LEU A 257 2.84 -15.57 11.01
CA LEU A 257 4.16 -15.48 11.65
C LEU A 257 4.62 -16.84 12.20
N GLY A 258 3.73 -17.58 12.88
CA GLY A 258 4.08 -18.89 13.46
C GLY A 258 4.51 -19.92 12.41
N SER A 259 3.90 -19.90 11.22
CA SER A 259 4.32 -20.76 10.10
C SER A 259 5.72 -20.38 9.61
N CYS A 260 5.99 -19.09 9.40
CA CYS A 260 7.30 -18.61 9.00
C CYS A 260 8.38 -19.00 10.00
N LEU A 261 8.15 -18.82 11.30
CA LEU A 261 9.10 -19.20 12.35
C LEU A 261 9.41 -20.71 12.34
N ARG A 262 8.39 -21.57 12.21
CA ARG A 262 8.60 -23.02 12.10
C ARG A 262 9.36 -23.39 10.84
N LYS A 263 8.96 -22.83 9.70
CA LYS A 263 9.52 -23.21 8.40
C LYS A 263 10.94 -22.72 8.24
N THR A 264 11.28 -21.55 8.76
CA THR A 264 12.65 -21.05 8.78
C THR A 264 13.51 -21.64 9.90
N GLU A 265 12.90 -22.40 10.83
CA GLU A 265 13.55 -22.92 12.03
C GLU A 265 14.19 -21.80 12.86
N ALA A 266 13.49 -20.66 12.91
CA ALA A 266 13.94 -19.47 13.60
C ALA A 266 14.24 -19.77 15.07
N SER A 267 15.42 -19.36 15.50
CA SER A 267 15.86 -19.43 16.89
C SER A 267 15.61 -18.12 17.64
N HIS A 268 15.55 -17.00 16.91
CA HIS A 268 15.33 -15.68 17.47
C HIS A 268 14.27 -14.96 16.66
N VAL A 269 13.38 -14.25 17.34
CA VAL A 269 12.45 -13.31 16.70
C VAL A 269 12.32 -12.06 17.57
N GLN A 270 12.35 -10.90 16.91
CA GLN A 270 12.02 -9.62 17.50
C GLN A 270 10.79 -9.05 16.81
N THR A 271 9.73 -8.78 17.57
CA THR A 271 8.46 -8.30 17.01
C THR A 271 7.63 -7.56 18.06
N THR A 272 6.42 -7.14 17.72
CA THR A 272 5.51 -6.52 18.67
C THR A 272 4.69 -7.57 19.43
N PRO A 273 4.25 -7.30 20.67
CA PRO A 273 3.36 -8.20 21.38
C PRO A 273 2.08 -8.55 20.60
N ALA A 274 1.49 -7.59 19.89
CA ALA A 274 0.28 -7.83 19.09
C ALA A 274 0.55 -8.81 17.94
N HIS A 275 1.69 -8.69 17.27
CA HIS A 275 2.05 -9.62 16.19
C HIS A 275 2.41 -11.00 16.74
N PHE A 276 3.13 -11.09 17.85
CA PHE A 276 3.48 -12.38 18.46
C PHE A 276 2.26 -13.12 19.06
N ALA A 277 1.24 -12.40 19.52
CA ALA A 277 -0.01 -13.01 20.02
C ALA A 277 -0.77 -13.82 18.95
N THR A 278 -0.39 -13.72 17.68
CA THR A 278 -0.92 -14.54 16.58
C THR A 278 -0.25 -15.92 16.50
N VAL A 279 0.87 -16.11 17.19
CA VAL A 279 1.63 -17.36 17.22
C VAL A 279 1.00 -18.31 18.22
N GLU A 280 0.63 -19.50 17.76
CA GLU A 280 0.16 -20.57 18.61
C GLU A 280 1.34 -21.33 19.23
N ALA A 281 1.20 -21.73 20.50
CA ALA A 281 2.15 -22.60 21.17
C ALA A 281 2.21 -23.95 20.43
N GLY A 282 3.41 -24.35 20.03
CA GLY A 282 3.68 -25.57 19.27
C GLY A 282 5.17 -25.83 19.18
N ALA A 283 5.60 -26.86 18.46
CA ALA A 283 7.02 -27.17 18.28
C ALA A 283 7.73 -26.04 17.50
N LEU A 284 8.28 -25.08 18.23
CA LEU A 284 9.08 -23.96 17.76
C LEU A 284 10.50 -24.13 18.31
N GLN A 285 11.52 -23.84 17.50
CA GLN A 285 12.94 -23.92 17.89
C GLN A 285 13.45 -22.60 18.51
N LEU A 286 12.55 -21.77 19.02
CA LEU A 286 12.86 -20.44 19.53
C LEU A 286 13.69 -20.54 20.81
N ARG A 287 14.89 -19.94 20.81
CA ARG A 287 15.70 -19.67 22.00
C ARG A 287 15.26 -18.37 22.66
N VAL A 288 15.04 -17.32 21.86
CA VAL A 288 14.75 -15.95 22.34
C VAL A 288 13.58 -15.35 21.58
N VAL A 289 12.66 -14.75 22.34
CA VAL A 289 11.55 -13.97 21.81
C VAL A 289 11.61 -12.59 22.43
N ALA A 290 11.94 -11.57 21.63
CA ALA A 290 12.00 -10.19 22.08
C ALA A 290 10.77 -9.42 21.62
N LEU A 291 9.97 -8.94 22.57
CA LEU A 291 8.75 -8.22 22.30
C LEU A 291 8.87 -6.78 22.76
N GLY A 292 8.68 -5.84 21.84
CA GLY A 292 8.82 -4.42 22.11
C GLY A 292 7.94 -3.55 21.22
N GLY A 293 8.00 -2.25 21.45
CA GLY A 293 7.18 -1.27 20.70
C GLY A 293 5.74 -1.12 21.20
N GLU A 294 5.27 -1.96 22.14
CA GLU A 294 3.96 -1.85 22.82
C GLU A 294 4.09 -2.23 24.29
N LEU A 295 3.04 -1.98 25.07
CA LEU A 295 2.93 -2.59 26.39
C LEU A 295 2.68 -4.10 26.24
N MET A 296 3.46 -4.92 26.94
CA MET A 296 3.28 -6.36 26.96
C MET A 296 1.92 -6.76 27.58
N PRO A 297 1.15 -7.68 26.98
CA PRO A 297 0.02 -8.33 27.63
C PRO A 297 0.48 -9.40 28.63
N GLN A 298 -0.21 -9.51 29.78
CA GLN A 298 0.08 -10.56 30.78
C GLN A 298 0.00 -11.97 30.18
N SER A 299 -0.92 -12.21 29.24
CA SER A 299 -1.11 -13.51 28.60
C SER A 299 0.13 -14.03 27.90
N LEU A 300 1.00 -13.15 27.38
CA LEU A 300 2.22 -13.56 26.68
C LEU A 300 3.36 -13.92 27.63
N THR A 301 3.30 -13.54 28.90
CA THR A 301 4.35 -13.86 29.88
C THR A 301 4.51 -15.38 30.10
N ALA A 302 3.47 -16.16 29.85
CA ALA A 302 3.52 -17.62 29.94
C ALA A 302 4.55 -18.27 29.00
N TRP A 303 4.86 -17.63 27.86
CA TRP A 303 5.90 -18.10 26.93
C TRP A 303 7.28 -18.16 27.55
N ALA A 304 7.53 -17.40 28.62
CA ALA A 304 8.78 -17.45 29.38
C ALA A 304 9.06 -18.83 30.03
N ALA A 305 8.10 -19.76 30.01
CA ALA A 305 8.34 -21.13 30.45
C ALA A 305 9.18 -21.94 29.44
N ASP A 306 9.08 -21.61 28.15
CA ASP A 306 9.66 -22.40 27.05
C ASP A 306 10.81 -21.66 26.35
N VAL A 307 10.80 -20.33 26.36
CA VAL A 307 11.80 -19.48 25.68
C VAL A 307 12.35 -18.40 26.60
N SER A 308 13.50 -17.83 26.26
CA SER A 308 13.97 -16.58 26.87
C SER A 308 13.13 -15.42 26.34
N LEU A 309 12.05 -15.11 27.06
CA LEU A 309 11.12 -14.04 26.70
C LEU A 309 11.65 -12.69 27.21
N LEU A 310 11.98 -11.80 26.29
CA LEU A 310 12.46 -10.45 26.57
C LEU A 310 11.33 -9.44 26.35
N ASN A 311 11.09 -8.57 27.33
CA ASN A 311 10.33 -7.34 27.13
C ASN A 311 11.32 -6.21 26.81
N THR A 312 11.25 -5.63 25.63
CA THR A 312 12.18 -4.60 25.17
C THR A 312 11.51 -3.24 25.07
N TYR A 313 12.23 -2.20 25.48
CA TYR A 313 11.77 -0.82 25.41
C TYR A 313 12.73 0.02 24.58
N GLY A 314 12.15 0.89 23.76
CA GLY A 314 12.91 1.94 23.12
C GLY A 314 12.11 2.86 22.22
N VAL A 315 12.84 3.86 21.74
CA VAL A 315 12.40 4.95 20.87
C VAL A 315 13.41 5.10 19.74
N THR A 316 12.91 5.39 18.53
CA THR A 316 13.73 5.53 17.32
C THR A 316 14.80 6.60 17.45
N GLU A 317 14.53 7.65 18.24
CA GLU A 317 15.50 8.71 18.56
C GLU A 317 16.75 8.23 19.32
N CYS A 318 16.72 7.01 19.86
CA CYS A 318 17.84 6.39 20.59
C CYS A 318 18.23 5.03 19.98
N THR A 319 18.00 4.84 18.68
CA THR A 319 18.34 3.63 17.90
C THR A 319 17.76 2.35 18.49
N VAL A 320 16.60 1.95 17.96
CA VAL A 320 15.92 0.68 18.23
C VAL A 320 15.49 0.51 19.69
N TYR A 321 16.17 -0.34 20.47
CA TYR A 321 15.85 -0.62 21.87
C TYR A 321 16.98 -0.19 22.80
N GLN A 322 16.63 0.28 24.00
CA GLN A 322 17.55 0.84 25.00
C GLN A 322 17.46 0.13 26.35
N ALA A 323 16.45 -0.72 26.56
CA ALA A 323 16.31 -1.53 27.75
C ALA A 323 15.63 -2.87 27.46
N ALA A 324 15.94 -3.87 28.28
CA ALA A 324 15.34 -5.19 28.18
C ALA A 324 15.18 -5.86 29.56
N ALA A 325 14.07 -6.58 29.72
CA ALA A 325 13.83 -7.47 30.86
C ALA A 325 13.69 -8.91 30.36
N VAL A 326 14.45 -9.83 30.95
CA VAL A 326 14.14 -11.26 30.87
C VAL A 326 12.94 -11.52 31.79
N LEU A 327 11.84 -11.97 31.20
CA LEU A 327 10.61 -12.25 31.93
C LEU A 327 10.58 -13.70 32.41
N THR A 328 9.82 -13.90 33.49
CA THR A 328 9.30 -15.19 33.93
C THR A 328 7.77 -15.19 33.81
N PRO A 329 7.09 -16.34 33.88
CA PRO A 329 5.63 -16.38 33.83
C PRO A 329 4.91 -15.59 34.93
N LYS A 330 5.63 -15.20 36.00
CA LYS A 330 5.12 -14.39 37.11
C LYS A 330 5.53 -12.91 37.03
N SER A 331 6.32 -12.55 36.03
CA SER A 331 6.83 -11.18 35.89
C SER A 331 5.72 -10.20 35.54
N SER A 332 5.88 -8.96 36.01
CA SER A 332 5.04 -7.87 35.57
C SER A 332 5.32 -7.55 34.09
N PRO A 333 4.30 -7.43 33.23
CA PRO A 333 4.49 -7.04 31.83
C PRO A 333 4.97 -5.60 31.66
N ARG A 334 4.97 -4.79 32.74
CA ARG A 334 5.49 -3.42 32.74
C ARG A 334 6.99 -3.36 32.97
N LEU A 335 7.61 -4.47 33.38
CA LEU A 335 9.02 -4.54 33.69
C LEU A 335 9.84 -4.36 32.41
N LEU A 336 10.61 -3.28 32.35
CA LEU A 336 11.57 -2.96 31.31
C LEU A 336 12.99 -3.46 31.63
N GLY A 337 13.23 -3.88 32.88
CA GLY A 337 14.49 -4.49 33.28
C GLY A 337 15.58 -3.45 33.43
N ALA A 338 16.76 -3.73 32.87
CA ALA A 338 17.91 -2.84 32.90
C ALA A 338 18.15 -2.18 31.54
N ALA A 339 18.88 -1.07 31.54
CA ALA A 339 19.38 -0.47 30.32
C ALA A 339 20.31 -1.44 29.57
N LEU A 340 20.31 -1.39 28.24
CA LEU A 340 21.27 -2.14 27.43
C LEU A 340 22.71 -1.65 27.71
N PRO A 341 23.73 -2.51 27.54
CA PRO A 341 25.13 -2.14 27.71
C PRO A 341 25.50 -0.83 27.00
N GLY A 342 26.12 0.10 27.73
CA GLY A 342 26.50 1.42 27.23
C GLY A 342 25.43 2.50 27.40
N THR A 343 24.15 2.13 27.56
CA THR A 343 23.03 3.06 27.71
C THR A 343 22.66 3.28 29.17
N ARG A 344 22.14 4.47 29.48
CA ARG A 344 21.64 4.85 30.80
C ARG A 344 20.18 5.28 30.71
N LEU A 345 19.38 4.83 31.67
CA LEU A 345 18.01 5.29 31.90
C LEU A 345 17.99 6.19 33.14
N LEU A 346 17.26 7.30 33.05
CA LEU A 346 17.25 8.39 34.04
C LEU A 346 15.82 8.86 34.29
N LEU A 347 15.51 9.32 35.52
CA LEU A 347 14.22 9.94 35.86
C LEU A 347 14.37 11.43 36.16
N ALA A 348 13.48 12.25 35.61
CA ALA A 348 13.25 13.60 36.11
C ALA A 348 12.17 13.57 37.22
N ALA A 349 12.58 13.67 38.49
CA ALA A 349 11.71 13.47 39.66
C ALA A 349 10.97 14.75 40.17
N GLY A 350 10.96 15.86 39.42
CA GLY A 350 10.38 17.15 39.83
C GLY A 350 9.42 17.79 38.81
N ARG A 351 8.77 18.91 39.20
CA ARG A 351 7.92 19.72 38.28
C ARG A 351 8.78 20.33 37.17
N GLY A 352 8.78 19.69 36.00
CA GLY A 352 9.07 20.31 34.71
C GLY A 352 10.55 20.52 34.39
N ASP A 353 11.03 19.71 33.45
CA ASP A 353 12.00 20.09 32.42
C ASP A 353 13.43 20.48 32.87
N ASP A 354 13.75 20.37 34.17
CA ASP A 354 15.10 20.58 34.70
C ASP A 354 15.98 19.31 34.55
N PRO A 355 16.94 19.30 33.60
CA PRO A 355 17.83 18.17 33.35
C PRO A 355 18.90 18.00 34.45
N THR A 356 19.04 18.94 35.38
CA THR A 356 20.01 18.86 36.49
C THR A 356 19.51 18.03 37.67
N ALA A 357 18.22 17.68 37.67
CA ALA A 357 17.57 16.84 38.69
C ALA A 357 17.35 15.38 38.20
N LEU A 358 18.11 14.93 37.20
CA LEU A 358 18.04 13.55 36.69
C LEU A 358 18.69 12.58 37.68
N VAL A 359 17.95 11.55 38.08
CA VAL A 359 18.43 10.51 39.00
C VAL A 359 18.43 9.14 38.33
N GLU A 360 19.45 8.34 38.64
CA GLU A 360 19.61 6.96 38.18
C GLU A 360 18.87 5.95 39.09
N ASP A 361 18.42 6.33 40.30
CA ASP A 361 17.96 5.39 41.33
C ASP A 361 16.48 5.53 41.80
N GLY A 362 15.76 4.41 41.66
CA GLY A 362 15.36 3.51 42.76
C GLY A 362 14.38 3.98 43.85
N SER A 363 14.10 5.26 44.02
CA SER A 363 13.25 5.73 45.15
C SER A 363 11.76 5.36 45.03
N GLY A 364 11.37 4.61 43.99
CA GLY A 364 9.96 4.37 43.64
C GLY A 364 9.21 5.61 43.20
N ALA A 365 9.93 6.73 43.00
CA ALA A 365 9.42 7.95 42.42
C ALA A 365 9.00 7.71 40.96
N GLN A 366 7.93 8.37 40.57
CA GLN A 366 7.46 8.41 39.19
C GLN A 366 8.03 9.67 38.55
N GLY A 367 8.60 9.53 37.35
CA GLY A 367 9.17 10.64 36.60
C GLY A 367 9.08 10.42 35.09
N GLU A 368 9.45 11.45 34.34
CA GLU A 368 9.67 11.32 32.90
C GLU A 368 11.00 10.61 32.65
N LEU A 369 11.00 9.64 31.74
CA LEU A 369 12.15 8.85 31.37
C LEU A 369 13.06 9.63 30.42
N TRP A 370 14.34 9.67 30.76
CA TRP A 370 15.41 10.20 29.93
C TRP A 370 16.39 9.08 29.60
N ILE A 371 16.97 9.15 28.41
CA ILE A 371 17.91 8.15 27.89
C ILE A 371 19.22 8.87 27.62
N ALA A 372 20.33 8.32 28.10
CA ALA A 372 21.67 8.86 27.86
C ALA A 372 22.62 7.79 27.35
N GLY A 373 23.66 8.22 26.62
CA GLY A 373 24.72 7.35 26.15
C GLY A 373 24.82 7.24 24.62
N PRO A 374 25.68 6.35 24.13
CA PRO A 374 26.08 6.27 22.72
C PRO A 374 24.97 5.77 21.77
N GLN A 375 23.84 5.30 22.29
CA GLN A 375 22.66 5.00 21.46
C GLN A 375 21.82 6.24 21.14
N VAL A 376 22.02 7.38 21.82
CA VAL A 376 21.24 8.61 21.55
C VAL A 376 21.60 9.17 20.17
N GLY A 377 20.57 9.33 19.32
CA GLY A 377 20.71 9.76 17.94
C GLY A 377 21.17 11.20 17.77
N LEU A 378 21.41 11.57 16.51
CA LEU A 378 21.96 12.87 16.11
C LEU A 378 20.94 14.01 16.12
N GLY A 379 19.66 13.71 16.30
CA GLY A 379 18.58 14.68 16.32
C GLY A 379 17.55 14.44 15.23
N TYR A 380 16.74 15.47 14.96
CA TYR A 380 15.72 15.43 13.91
C TYR A 380 16.19 16.18 12.66
N MET A 381 16.04 15.54 11.51
CA MET A 381 16.39 16.09 10.21
C MET A 381 15.67 17.43 9.98
N ARG A 382 16.46 18.49 9.74
CA ARG A 382 15.97 19.87 9.51
C ARG A 382 14.95 20.37 10.55
N ARG A 383 15.10 19.99 11.82
CA ARG A 383 14.29 20.50 12.93
C ARG A 383 15.19 20.84 14.13
N PRO A 384 16.05 21.88 14.02
CA PRO A 384 16.99 22.23 15.08
C PRO A 384 16.28 22.62 16.39
N GLU A 385 15.15 23.32 16.31
CA GLU A 385 14.36 23.71 17.49
C GLU A 385 13.84 22.48 18.25
N LEU A 386 13.14 21.58 17.57
CA LEU A 386 12.65 20.33 18.16
C LEU A 386 13.80 19.44 18.66
N THR A 387 14.94 19.47 17.95
CA THR A 387 16.15 18.76 18.37
C THR A 387 16.65 19.33 19.69
N SER A 388 16.79 20.64 19.84
CA SER A 388 17.24 21.27 21.09
C SER A 388 16.26 21.09 22.25
N GLU A 389 14.96 20.95 21.95
CA GLU A 389 13.94 20.68 22.97
C GLU A 389 14.10 19.28 23.57
N ARG A 390 14.34 18.28 22.70
CA ARG A 390 14.31 16.85 23.06
C ARG A 390 15.68 16.22 23.32
N PHE A 391 16.72 16.73 22.67
CA PHE A 391 18.10 16.28 22.80
C PHE A 391 18.91 17.37 23.51
N ARG A 392 19.59 16.99 24.59
CA ARG A 392 20.41 17.92 25.37
C ARG A 392 21.73 17.28 25.72
N ASP A 393 22.81 18.04 25.60
CA ASP A 393 24.10 17.67 26.16
C ASP A 393 24.13 18.09 27.62
N ILE A 394 24.29 17.11 28.51
CA ILE A 394 24.32 17.32 29.96
C ILE A 394 25.72 16.95 30.46
N GLU A 395 26.34 17.84 31.23
CA GLU A 395 27.67 17.62 31.80
C GLU A 395 27.71 16.31 32.63
N GLY A 396 28.73 15.47 32.40
CA GLY A 396 28.88 14.16 33.04
C GLY A 396 28.00 13.03 32.48
N LEU A 397 26.86 13.35 31.85
CA LEU A 397 25.97 12.36 31.22
C LEU A 397 26.21 12.23 29.71
N GLY A 398 26.71 13.29 29.07
CA GLY A 398 26.82 13.41 27.62
C GLY A 398 25.46 13.72 26.99
N ARG A 399 25.27 13.26 25.75
CA ARG A 399 24.03 13.48 25.02
C ARG A 399 22.89 12.67 25.63
N CYS A 400 21.79 13.35 25.91
CA CYS A 400 20.59 12.80 26.54
C CYS A 400 19.35 13.11 25.70
N PHE A 401 18.37 12.19 25.71
CA PHE A 401 17.10 12.31 25.04
C PHE A 401 15.93 12.24 26.02
N ARG A 402 14.98 13.16 25.87
CA ARG A 402 13.75 13.26 26.64
C ARG A 402 12.62 12.49 25.94
N SER A 403 12.24 11.32 26.47
CA SER A 403 11.34 10.40 25.75
C SER A 403 9.85 10.76 25.77
N GLY A 404 9.41 11.53 26.77
CA GLY A 404 7.98 11.76 27.03
C GLY A 404 7.26 10.58 27.69
N ASP A 405 7.95 9.48 27.97
CA ASP A 405 7.39 8.32 28.67
C ASP A 405 7.48 8.52 30.19
N LEU A 406 6.47 8.07 30.92
CA LEU A 406 6.46 8.03 32.38
C LEU A 406 6.92 6.67 32.86
N ALA A 407 7.90 6.66 33.74
CA ALA A 407 8.48 5.46 34.32
C ALA A 407 8.68 5.60 35.84
N THR A 408 8.92 4.46 36.47
CA THR A 408 9.40 4.38 37.85
C THR A 408 10.42 3.25 37.96
N ALA A 409 11.40 3.40 38.83
CA ALA A 409 12.31 2.32 39.20
C ALA A 409 11.79 1.67 40.49
N ARG A 410 11.29 0.43 40.40
CA ARG A 410 10.73 -0.35 41.53
C ARG A 410 11.09 -1.82 41.38
N ASP A 411 11.22 -2.52 42.51
CA ASP A 411 11.38 -3.97 42.57
C ASP A 411 12.53 -4.53 41.71
N GLY A 412 13.66 -3.81 41.68
CA GLY A 412 14.87 -4.24 40.98
C GLY A 412 14.90 -3.98 39.48
N GLY A 413 13.96 -3.20 38.92
CA GLY A 413 14.01 -2.80 37.51
C GLY A 413 13.16 -1.58 37.15
N TRP A 414 13.34 -1.11 35.92
CA TRP A 414 12.54 -0.02 35.36
C TRP A 414 11.13 -0.51 35.01
N GLN A 415 10.10 0.28 35.28
CA GLN A 415 8.72 -0.02 34.93
C GLN A 415 8.08 1.11 34.14
N LEU A 416 7.44 0.77 33.02
CA LEU A 416 6.70 1.73 32.20
C LEU A 416 5.29 1.98 32.74
N LEU A 417 4.98 3.23 33.04
CA LEU A 417 3.68 3.65 33.56
C LEU A 417 2.74 4.16 32.47
N GLY A 418 3.29 4.78 31.42
CA GLY A 418 2.52 5.30 30.28
C GLY A 418 3.25 6.45 29.60
N ARG A 419 2.50 7.32 28.91
CA ARG A 419 3.04 8.54 28.28
C ARG A 419 2.57 9.80 29.00
N ARG A 420 3.42 10.83 28.98
CA ARG A 420 3.10 12.18 29.48
C ARG A 420 2.34 13.00 28.43
N ASP A 421 2.57 12.72 27.15
CA ASP A 421 1.99 13.42 25.99
C ASP A 421 0.83 12.64 25.32
N GLY A 422 0.24 13.22 24.27
CA GLY A 422 -0.90 12.65 23.53
C GLY A 422 -0.54 11.54 22.53
N MET A 423 0.70 11.08 22.51
CA MET A 423 1.15 10.00 21.62
C MET A 423 0.65 8.65 22.13
N VAL A 424 0.30 7.75 21.22
CA VAL A 424 -0.13 6.40 21.54
C VAL A 424 0.60 5.37 20.67
N LYS A 425 0.77 4.16 21.18
CA LYS A 425 1.25 3.02 20.40
C LYS A 425 0.03 2.16 20.03
N LEU A 426 -0.33 2.16 18.75
CA LEU A 426 -1.43 1.35 18.21
C LEU A 426 -0.82 0.22 17.38
N ARG A 427 -0.97 -1.03 17.86
CA ARG A 427 -0.43 -2.23 17.19
C ARG A 427 1.08 -2.10 16.88
N GLY A 428 1.82 -1.48 17.80
CA GLY A 428 3.28 -1.34 17.75
C GLY A 428 3.78 -0.21 16.87
N ARG A 429 2.86 0.51 16.25
CA ARG A 429 3.16 1.71 15.48
C ARG A 429 2.90 2.94 16.33
N ARG A 430 3.84 3.89 16.26
CA ARG A 430 3.75 5.18 16.95
C ARG A 430 2.74 6.06 16.21
N VAL A 431 1.64 6.40 16.88
CA VAL A 431 0.60 7.28 16.34
C VAL A 431 0.51 8.51 17.22
N GLU A 432 0.74 9.66 16.62
CA GLU A 432 0.50 10.95 17.27
C GLU A 432 -0.96 11.32 17.03
N LEU A 433 -1.75 11.40 18.11
CA LEU A 433 -3.18 11.71 18.00
C LEU A 433 -3.43 13.06 17.31
N GLY A 434 -2.52 14.02 17.48
CA GLY A 434 -2.54 15.31 16.79
C GLY A 434 -2.39 15.22 15.26
N GLU A 435 -1.62 14.27 14.73
CA GLU A 435 -1.47 14.06 13.26
C GLU A 435 -2.80 13.70 12.63
N VAL A 436 -3.54 12.81 13.29
CA VAL A 436 -4.87 12.38 12.86
C VAL A 436 -5.87 13.53 12.96
N GLU A 437 -5.79 14.33 14.03
CA GLU A 437 -6.64 15.51 14.25
C GLU A 437 -6.41 16.59 13.19
N GLU A 438 -5.16 16.93 12.88
CA GLU A 438 -4.81 17.96 11.89
C GLU A 438 -5.17 17.55 10.46
N VAL A 439 -4.90 16.30 10.09
CA VAL A 439 -5.25 15.79 8.76
C VAL A 439 -6.76 15.84 8.53
N LEU A 440 -7.57 15.57 9.57
CA LEU A 440 -9.03 15.74 9.50
C LEU A 440 -9.42 17.20 9.31
N LEU A 441 -8.85 18.12 10.11
CA LEU A 441 -9.14 19.55 9.99
C LEU A 441 -8.77 20.09 8.60
N ALA A 442 -7.68 19.62 8.01
CA ALA A 442 -7.27 19.97 6.66
C ALA A 442 -8.12 19.32 5.55
N ALA A 443 -8.79 18.20 5.85
CA ALA A 443 -9.64 17.48 4.89
C ALA A 443 -11.08 18.01 4.83
N ALA A 444 -11.51 18.74 5.86
CA ALA A 444 -12.92 19.06 6.07
C ALA A 444 -13.10 20.50 6.59
N PRO A 445 -13.35 21.48 5.69
CA PRO A 445 -13.54 22.89 6.06
C PRO A 445 -14.72 23.13 7.02
N ASP A 446 -15.68 22.21 7.03
CA ASP A 446 -16.89 22.25 7.87
C ASP A 446 -16.64 21.73 9.28
N ILE A 447 -15.43 21.27 9.61
CA ILE A 447 -15.03 20.88 10.96
C ILE A 447 -14.26 22.03 11.60
N ILE A 448 -14.71 22.46 12.77
CA ILE A 448 -14.06 23.57 13.51
C ILE A 448 -13.11 23.09 14.61
N ALA A 449 -13.23 21.83 15.03
CA ALA A 449 -12.32 21.23 16.00
C ALA A 449 -12.33 19.69 15.89
N ALA A 450 -11.19 19.05 16.16
CA ALA A 450 -11.01 17.59 16.16
C ALA A 450 -10.26 17.14 17.42
N ALA A 451 -10.59 15.95 17.92
CA ALA A 451 -9.92 15.32 19.06
C ALA A 451 -9.91 13.79 18.88
N ALA A 452 -8.74 13.19 18.76
CA ALA A 452 -8.58 11.75 18.68
C ALA A 452 -8.44 11.13 20.09
N ALA A 453 -8.98 9.94 20.25
CA ALA A 453 -8.91 9.16 21.48
C ALA A 453 -8.71 7.67 21.14
N VAL A 454 -8.04 6.94 22.04
CA VAL A 454 -7.92 5.49 21.95
C VAL A 454 -8.89 4.84 22.94
N LEU A 455 -9.78 3.97 22.44
CA LEU A 455 -10.61 3.12 23.29
C LEU A 455 -9.94 1.76 23.49
N VAL A 456 -10.00 1.25 24.71
CA VAL A 456 -9.30 0.03 25.16
C VAL A 456 -10.14 -1.26 25.01
N PRO A 457 -11.48 -1.25 25.15
CA PRO A 457 -12.32 -2.46 24.96
C PRO A 457 -13.14 -2.45 23.65
N PRO A 458 -13.26 -3.59 22.93
CA PRO A 458 -12.64 -4.91 23.20
C PRO A 458 -11.15 -5.01 22.79
N GLY A 459 -10.58 -3.95 22.21
CA GLY A 459 -9.15 -3.80 21.91
C GLY A 459 -8.82 -2.34 21.60
N PRO A 460 -7.53 -1.94 21.54
CA PRO A 460 -7.11 -0.57 21.26
C PRO A 460 -7.57 -0.14 19.86
N ARG A 461 -8.55 0.77 19.78
CA ARG A 461 -9.03 1.38 18.53
C ARG A 461 -8.93 2.89 18.59
N LEU A 462 -8.54 3.48 17.47
CA LEU A 462 -8.48 4.92 17.31
C LEU A 462 -9.88 5.43 16.94
N VAL A 463 -10.42 6.36 17.72
CA VAL A 463 -11.69 7.03 17.45
C VAL A 463 -11.45 8.52 17.39
N LEU A 464 -12.00 9.15 16.36
CA LEU A 464 -11.85 10.57 16.13
C LEU A 464 -13.16 11.28 16.44
N TYR A 465 -13.12 12.27 17.32
CA TYR A 465 -14.26 13.12 17.63
C TYR A 465 -14.11 14.46 16.91
N CYS A 466 -15.18 15.01 16.36
CA CYS A 466 -15.15 16.29 15.66
C CYS A 466 -16.32 17.19 16.04
N VAL A 467 -16.14 18.50 15.92
CA VAL A 467 -17.20 19.51 16.08
C VAL A 467 -17.49 20.13 14.71
N LEU A 468 -18.74 20.05 14.25
CA LEU A 468 -19.18 20.56 12.96
C LEU A 468 -19.55 22.05 13.03
N ARG A 469 -19.45 22.74 11.88
CA ARG A 469 -19.86 24.13 11.70
C ARG A 469 -21.37 24.21 11.42
N GLY A 470 -22.14 24.77 12.36
CA GLY A 470 -23.59 25.00 12.21
C GLY A 470 -24.46 23.81 12.63
N ASP A 471 -25.78 23.97 12.53
CA ASP A 471 -26.80 23.03 13.06
C ASP A 471 -27.07 21.83 12.11
N GLN A 472 -26.00 21.28 11.52
CA GLN A 472 -26.02 20.16 10.55
C GLN A 472 -26.18 18.78 11.24
N ALA A 473 -26.97 18.72 12.32
CA ALA A 473 -27.14 17.51 13.14
C ALA A 473 -27.81 16.35 12.36
N ALA A 474 -28.60 16.65 11.31
CA ALA A 474 -29.36 15.66 10.56
C ALA A 474 -28.52 14.80 9.59
N ASP A 475 -27.38 15.31 9.09
CA ASP A 475 -26.48 14.62 8.12
C ASP A 475 -25.16 14.13 8.75
N CYS A 476 -25.03 14.22 10.09
CA CYS A 476 -23.79 13.95 10.81
C CYS A 476 -23.17 12.57 10.52
N GLN A 477 -23.99 11.54 10.35
CA GLN A 477 -23.52 10.16 10.13
C GLN A 477 -22.89 9.98 8.74
N GLU A 478 -23.52 10.52 7.69
CA GLU A 478 -23.03 10.40 6.31
C GLU A 478 -21.78 11.25 6.09
N VAL A 479 -21.72 12.43 6.72
CA VAL A 479 -20.51 13.27 6.77
C VAL A 479 -19.37 12.52 7.45
N CYS A 480 -19.59 11.93 8.64
CA CYS A 480 -18.57 11.16 9.35
C CYS A 480 -18.07 9.94 8.56
N CYS A 481 -18.96 9.21 7.87
CA CYS A 481 -18.59 8.09 7.01
C CYS A 481 -17.78 8.52 5.77
N THR A 482 -18.20 9.60 5.11
CA THR A 482 -17.46 10.18 3.98
C THR A 482 -16.07 10.66 4.40
N LEU A 483 -15.97 11.29 5.58
CA LEU A 483 -14.70 11.74 6.12
C LEU A 483 -13.75 10.59 6.44
N LEU A 484 -14.26 9.51 7.04
CA LEU A 484 -13.47 8.32 7.32
C LEU A 484 -12.89 7.71 6.04
N ARG A 485 -13.71 7.63 4.97
CA ARG A 485 -13.28 7.16 3.66
C ARG A 485 -12.17 8.04 3.08
N ARG A 486 -12.35 9.37 3.10
CA ARG A 486 -11.34 10.35 2.62
C ARG A 486 -10.03 10.32 3.40
N LEU A 487 -10.08 10.08 4.71
CA LEU A 487 -8.87 9.95 5.54
C LEU A 487 -8.06 8.71 5.16
N GLY A 488 -8.74 7.60 4.85
CA GLY A 488 -8.11 6.33 4.50
C GLY A 488 -7.66 6.19 3.05
N GLU A 489 -8.27 6.94 2.11
CA GLU A 489 -7.93 6.84 0.69
C GLU A 489 -6.59 7.54 0.35
N ASP A 490 -6.34 8.76 0.85
CA ASP A 490 -5.21 9.57 0.32
C ASP A 490 -4.35 10.31 1.37
N ARG A 491 -4.68 10.27 2.67
CA ARG A 491 -4.05 11.21 3.64
C ARG A 491 -3.34 10.58 4.82
N LEU A 492 -3.86 9.49 5.39
CA LEU A 492 -3.24 8.83 6.53
C LEU A 492 -2.74 7.43 6.18
N PRO A 493 -1.60 6.99 6.73
CA PRO A 493 -1.23 5.58 6.72
C PRO A 493 -2.36 4.71 7.29
N ALA A 494 -2.57 3.50 6.75
CA ALA A 494 -3.68 2.62 7.14
C ALA A 494 -3.82 2.37 8.66
N HIS A 495 -2.71 2.41 9.41
CA HIS A 495 -2.67 2.22 10.86
C HIS A 495 -3.03 3.47 11.69
N MET A 496 -3.03 4.65 11.07
CA MET A 496 -3.45 5.93 11.64
C MET A 496 -4.88 6.30 11.27
N VAL A 497 -5.51 5.57 10.35
CA VAL A 497 -6.92 5.78 9.98
C VAL A 497 -7.80 5.41 11.18
N PRO A 498 -8.65 6.33 11.68
CA PRO A 498 -9.58 6.02 12.77
C PRO A 498 -10.51 4.86 12.41
N SER A 499 -10.98 4.13 13.41
CA SER A 499 -12.02 3.10 13.23
C SER A 499 -13.41 3.71 13.12
N VAL A 500 -13.62 4.91 13.68
CA VAL A 500 -14.81 5.73 13.48
C VAL A 500 -14.50 7.22 13.67
N VAL A 501 -15.27 8.08 12.99
CA VAL A 501 -15.38 9.52 13.24
C VAL A 501 -16.76 9.81 13.87
N LEU A 502 -16.80 10.60 14.95
CA LEU A 502 -18.04 10.95 15.66
C LEU A 502 -18.17 12.46 15.83
N ALA A 503 -19.29 13.02 15.38
CA ALA A 503 -19.64 14.41 15.66
C ALA A 503 -20.08 14.58 17.12
N VAL A 504 -19.61 15.64 17.77
CA VAL A 504 -20.01 16.05 19.12
C VAL A 504 -20.29 17.54 19.15
N ASP A 505 -21.25 17.97 19.96
CA ASP A 505 -21.62 19.39 20.07
C ASP A 505 -20.47 20.23 20.64
N SER A 506 -19.71 19.63 21.56
CA SER A 506 -18.52 20.22 22.16
C SER A 506 -17.62 19.15 22.77
N PHE A 507 -16.34 19.49 22.95
CA PHE A 507 -15.40 18.63 23.65
C PHE A 507 -15.52 18.78 25.17
N PRO A 508 -15.54 17.66 25.92
CA PRO A 508 -15.42 17.71 27.36
C PRO A 508 -14.06 18.32 27.73
N MET A 509 -14.03 19.18 28.74
CA MET A 509 -12.84 19.91 29.17
C MET A 509 -12.44 19.51 30.59
N THR A 510 -11.14 19.35 30.82
CA THR A 510 -10.55 19.18 32.15
C THR A 510 -10.71 20.48 32.97
N ALA A 511 -10.52 20.39 34.30
CA ALA A 511 -10.50 21.56 35.20
C ALA A 511 -9.44 22.62 34.80
N THR A 512 -8.45 22.25 33.99
CA THR A 512 -7.41 23.14 33.44
C THR A 512 -7.77 23.77 32.08
N GLY A 513 -8.97 23.53 31.55
CA GLY A 513 -9.41 24.07 30.25
C GLY A 513 -8.84 23.37 29.02
N LYS A 514 -8.25 22.16 29.17
CA LYS A 514 -7.80 21.30 28.05
C LYS A 514 -8.84 20.23 27.73
N VAL A 515 -8.93 19.77 26.48
CA VAL A 515 -9.80 18.65 26.07
C VAL A 515 -9.51 17.38 26.88
N SER A 516 -10.55 16.84 27.51
CA SER A 516 -10.51 15.61 28.31
C SER A 516 -10.63 14.37 27.42
N ARG A 517 -9.49 13.89 26.90
CA ARG A 517 -9.43 12.66 26.08
C ARG A 517 -9.89 11.40 26.83
N LYS A 518 -9.76 11.39 28.16
CA LYS A 518 -10.25 10.31 29.01
C LYS A 518 -11.78 10.22 28.98
N GLU A 519 -12.46 11.36 29.09
CA GLU A 519 -13.93 11.41 29.00
C GLU A 519 -14.41 11.09 27.59
N LEU A 520 -13.71 11.55 26.55
CA LEU A 520 -13.99 11.14 25.17
C LEU A 520 -13.81 9.63 24.97
N ALA A 521 -12.76 9.02 25.51
CA ALA A 521 -12.53 7.58 25.41
C ALA A 521 -13.57 6.75 26.20
N GLN A 522 -14.26 7.37 27.16
CA GLN A 522 -15.32 6.73 27.96
C GLN A 522 -16.71 6.97 27.38
N ARG A 523 -16.86 7.83 26.36
CA ARG A 523 -18.16 8.03 25.73
C ARG A 523 -18.64 6.72 25.10
N PRO A 524 -19.92 6.38 25.29
CA PRO A 524 -20.49 5.24 24.58
C PRO A 524 -20.39 5.54 23.08
N LEU A 525 -19.74 4.64 22.35
CA LEU A 525 -19.81 4.70 20.91
C LEU A 525 -21.24 4.38 20.49
N PRO A 526 -21.80 5.06 19.49
CA PRO A 526 -23.06 4.64 18.90
C PRO A 526 -22.95 3.16 18.50
N ASP A 527 -24.04 2.41 18.60
CA ASP A 527 -24.13 1.08 17.99
C ASP A 527 -24.14 1.23 16.46
N LEU A 528 -22.98 1.50 15.89
CA LEU A 528 -22.73 1.59 14.45
C LEU A 528 -23.05 0.26 13.74
N GLY A 529 -23.24 -0.82 14.52
CA GLY A 529 -23.65 -2.14 14.08
C GLY A 529 -25.14 -2.45 14.13
N CYS A 530 -26.01 -1.62 14.72
CA CYS A 530 -27.40 -2.04 15.00
C CYS A 530 -28.51 -1.00 14.80
N GLN A 531 -28.24 0.25 14.41
CA GLN A 531 -29.31 1.23 14.20
C GLN A 531 -29.43 1.73 12.75
N ALA A 532 -30.11 0.93 11.95
CA ALA A 532 -30.98 1.40 10.88
C ALA A 532 -32.24 0.52 10.88
N GLY A 533 -33.30 0.99 11.54
CA GLY A 533 -34.65 0.42 11.49
C GLY A 533 -34.92 -0.79 12.39
N GLN A 534 -35.43 -0.53 13.60
CA GLN A 534 -36.40 -1.44 14.19
C GLN A 534 -37.68 -1.41 13.35
N ALA A 535 -37.70 -2.21 12.29
CA ALA A 535 -38.92 -2.64 11.59
C ALA A 535 -38.61 -3.94 10.83
N GLY A 536 -38.49 -5.04 11.58
CA GLY A 536 -38.32 -6.38 11.03
C GLY A 536 -37.63 -7.30 12.03
N ARG A 537 -38.40 -8.14 12.71
CA ARG A 537 -37.90 -9.16 13.65
C ARG A 537 -36.81 -10.03 13.00
N GLY A 538 -35.71 -10.22 13.72
CA GLY A 538 -34.72 -11.32 13.65
C GLY A 538 -34.83 -12.30 12.49
N GLY A 539 -34.43 -11.87 11.29
CA GLY A 539 -34.09 -12.76 10.19
C GLY A 539 -32.57 -12.86 10.10
N GLN A 540 -32.03 -14.06 10.29
CA GLN A 540 -30.64 -14.39 9.94
C GLN A 540 -30.45 -14.01 8.46
N LEU A 541 -29.40 -13.24 8.12
CA LEU A 541 -29.10 -12.91 6.72
C LEU A 541 -29.07 -14.23 5.91
N PRO A 542 -29.90 -14.43 4.88
CA PRO A 542 -29.95 -15.70 4.17
C PRO A 542 -28.72 -15.90 3.28
N GLY A 543 -28.38 -17.16 3.00
CA GLY A 543 -27.34 -17.51 2.03
C GLY A 543 -25.89 -17.19 2.46
N PRO A 544 -24.97 -16.93 1.51
CA PRO A 544 -23.56 -16.64 1.78
C PRO A 544 -23.34 -15.46 2.72
N ALA A 545 -24.23 -14.45 2.67
CA ALA A 545 -24.20 -13.27 3.54
C ALA A 545 -24.32 -13.64 5.03
N GLY A 546 -25.19 -14.59 5.36
CA GLY A 546 -25.35 -15.08 6.74
C GLY A 546 -24.13 -15.80 7.28
N ARG A 547 -23.45 -16.59 6.44
CA ARG A 547 -22.25 -17.33 6.85
C ARG A 547 -21.07 -16.40 7.10
N VAL A 548 -20.88 -15.39 6.25
CA VAL A 548 -19.84 -14.37 6.45
C VAL A 548 -20.14 -13.51 7.68
N ALA A 549 -21.41 -13.11 7.86
CA ALA A 549 -21.84 -12.39 9.07
C ALA A 549 -21.66 -13.22 10.35
N ALA A 550 -21.90 -14.54 10.30
CA ALA A 550 -21.64 -15.44 11.42
C ALA A 550 -20.14 -15.54 11.74
N ALA A 551 -19.28 -15.68 10.73
CA ALA A 551 -17.83 -15.68 10.92
C ALA A 551 -17.34 -14.36 11.55
N TRP A 552 -17.87 -13.21 11.11
CA TRP A 552 -17.59 -11.92 11.75
C TRP A 552 -18.09 -11.91 13.19
N SER A 553 -19.31 -12.37 13.44
CA SER A 553 -19.91 -12.36 14.78
C SER A 553 -19.10 -13.19 15.78
N GLU A 554 -18.61 -14.35 15.36
CA GLU A 554 -17.79 -15.23 16.18
C GLU A 554 -16.36 -14.72 16.42
N VAL A 555 -15.78 -14.00 15.45
CA VAL A 555 -14.44 -13.41 15.62
C VAL A 555 -14.49 -12.14 16.46
N LEU A 556 -15.49 -11.30 16.23
CA LEU A 556 -15.64 -10.00 16.88
C LEU A 556 -16.34 -10.09 18.24
N GLY A 557 -17.04 -11.20 18.51
CA GLY A 557 -17.81 -11.38 19.75
C GLY A 557 -19.07 -10.51 19.84
N VAL A 558 -19.54 -9.97 18.71
CA VAL A 558 -20.73 -9.10 18.62
C VAL A 558 -21.69 -9.59 17.53
N PRO A 559 -23.02 -9.50 17.70
CA PRO A 559 -23.96 -9.93 16.66
C PRO A 559 -23.85 -9.06 15.39
N VAL A 560 -23.65 -9.69 14.23
CA VAL A 560 -23.65 -9.04 12.92
C VAL A 560 -24.92 -9.43 12.17
N GLY A 561 -25.90 -8.53 12.14
CA GLY A 561 -27.22 -8.78 11.55
C GLY A 561 -27.58 -7.89 10.37
N ASN A 562 -26.76 -6.89 10.02
CA ASN A 562 -27.07 -5.93 8.96
C ASN A 562 -26.06 -6.03 7.80
N ALA A 563 -26.56 -5.84 6.57
CA ALA A 563 -25.72 -5.90 5.37
C ALA A 563 -24.70 -4.72 5.31
N ARG A 564 -24.99 -3.61 6.00
CA ARG A 564 -24.12 -2.43 6.12
C ARG A 564 -23.17 -2.50 7.32
N ALA A 565 -22.98 -3.68 7.92
CA ALA A 565 -22.05 -3.87 9.03
C ALA A 565 -20.64 -3.44 8.60
N HIS A 566 -20.02 -2.54 9.37
CA HIS A 566 -18.66 -2.10 9.10
C HIS A 566 -17.68 -2.82 10.04
N PHE A 567 -16.83 -3.67 9.47
CA PHE A 567 -15.91 -4.57 10.15
C PHE A 567 -15.06 -3.86 11.21
N LEU A 568 -14.42 -2.75 10.83
CA LEU A 568 -13.55 -1.99 11.75
C LEU A 568 -14.35 -1.26 12.83
N ALA A 569 -15.59 -0.85 12.53
CA ALA A 569 -16.43 -0.14 13.49
C ALA A 569 -16.95 -1.09 14.58
N LEU A 570 -17.19 -2.34 14.20
CA LEU A 570 -17.55 -3.45 15.09
C LEU A 570 -16.36 -3.96 15.95
N GLY A 571 -15.19 -3.32 15.85
CA GLY A 571 -14.00 -3.72 16.59
C GLY A 571 -13.07 -4.68 15.84
N GLY A 572 -13.30 -4.89 14.54
CA GLY A 572 -12.40 -5.65 13.69
C GLY A 572 -11.07 -4.96 13.47
N ASP A 573 -10.01 -5.74 13.40
CA ASP A 573 -8.66 -5.31 13.05
C ASP A 573 -8.03 -6.28 12.03
N SER A 574 -6.76 -6.08 11.67
CA SER A 574 -6.08 -6.96 10.73
C SER A 574 -5.98 -8.41 11.20
N LEU A 575 -5.91 -8.63 12.52
CA LEU A 575 -5.87 -9.97 13.11
C LEU A 575 -7.26 -10.62 13.11
N ALA A 576 -8.30 -9.85 13.43
CA ALA A 576 -9.68 -10.27 13.28
C ALA A 576 -9.98 -10.58 11.82
N ALA A 577 -9.49 -9.76 10.88
CA ALA A 577 -9.66 -10.00 9.45
C ALA A 577 -8.98 -11.31 9.04
N LEU A 578 -7.76 -11.56 9.51
CA LEU A 578 -7.06 -12.83 9.33
C LEU A 578 -7.86 -14.01 9.89
N ARG A 579 -8.37 -13.91 11.13
CA ARG A 579 -9.18 -14.96 11.77
C ARG A 579 -10.50 -15.20 11.02
N VAL A 580 -11.13 -14.14 10.50
CA VAL A 580 -12.32 -14.26 9.65
C VAL A 580 -11.98 -15.01 8.36
N CYS A 581 -10.93 -14.60 7.65
CA CYS A 581 -10.50 -15.26 6.42
C CYS A 581 -10.14 -16.73 6.64
N GLN A 582 -9.38 -17.05 7.69
CA GLN A 582 -9.05 -18.42 8.10
C GLN A 582 -10.30 -19.26 8.40
N ARG A 583 -11.30 -18.69 9.09
CA ARG A 583 -12.55 -19.39 9.38
C ARG A 583 -13.41 -19.62 8.15
N LEU A 584 -13.45 -18.65 7.24
CA LEU A 584 -14.16 -18.80 5.97
C LEU A 584 -13.51 -19.89 5.10
N ALA A 585 -12.17 -19.94 5.06
CA ALA A 585 -11.41 -20.98 4.37
C ALA A 585 -11.52 -22.36 5.04
N ALA A 586 -11.57 -22.44 6.38
CA ALA A 586 -11.75 -23.72 7.07
C ALA A 586 -13.14 -24.32 6.79
N ARG A 587 -14.18 -23.49 6.76
CA ARG A 587 -15.57 -23.92 6.53
C ARG A 587 -15.86 -24.32 5.08
N SER A 588 -15.07 -23.87 4.10
CA SER A 588 -15.20 -24.32 2.71
C SER A 588 -14.68 -25.75 2.49
N THR A 589 -13.84 -26.28 3.40
CA THR A 589 -13.22 -27.61 3.25
C THR A 589 -13.98 -28.78 3.89
N THR A 590 -14.95 -28.51 4.78
CA THR A 590 -15.53 -29.55 5.67
C THR A 590 -16.97 -29.99 5.36
N GLU A 591 -17.70 -29.32 4.47
CA GLU A 591 -19.08 -29.73 4.12
C GLU A 591 -19.26 -29.92 2.60
N PRO A 592 -19.46 -31.18 2.12
CA PRO A 592 -19.85 -31.43 0.75
C PRO A 592 -21.25 -30.82 0.50
N GLY A 593 -21.31 -29.76 -0.31
CA GLY A 593 -22.57 -29.16 -0.77
C GLY A 593 -22.99 -27.81 -0.14
N SER A 594 -22.15 -27.14 0.67
CA SER A 594 -22.54 -25.86 1.32
C SER A 594 -22.10 -24.56 0.59
N PHE A 595 -21.40 -24.70 -0.53
CA PHE A 595 -21.14 -23.61 -1.48
C PHE A 595 -21.61 -24.06 -2.86
N GLY A 596 -22.67 -23.45 -3.36
CA GLY A 596 -23.04 -23.58 -4.78
C GLY A 596 -22.06 -22.86 -5.72
N GLU A 597 -21.04 -22.18 -5.20
CA GLU A 597 -20.05 -21.40 -5.92
C GLU A 597 -18.74 -21.42 -5.11
N HIS A 598 -17.62 -21.79 -5.72
CA HIS A 598 -16.30 -21.73 -5.08
C HIS A 598 -16.02 -20.30 -4.55
N LEU A 599 -15.68 -20.19 -3.25
CA LEU A 599 -15.08 -18.96 -2.74
C LEU A 599 -13.76 -18.72 -3.47
N PRO A 600 -13.43 -17.49 -3.88
CA PRO A 600 -12.17 -17.20 -4.52
C PRO A 600 -11.00 -17.44 -3.55
N GLU A 601 -10.13 -18.38 -3.87
CA GLU A 601 -8.84 -18.51 -3.19
C GLU A 601 -7.75 -17.72 -3.92
N PRO A 602 -6.91 -16.95 -3.20
CA PRO A 602 -6.85 -16.83 -1.74
C PRO A 602 -7.71 -15.68 -1.15
N LEU A 603 -8.41 -15.98 -0.05
CA LEU A 603 -9.08 -14.98 0.80
C LEU A 603 -8.05 -14.19 1.63
N LEU A 604 -7.56 -13.08 1.09
CA LEU A 604 -6.58 -12.24 1.79
C LEU A 604 -7.26 -11.29 2.80
N PRO A 605 -6.70 -11.10 4.01
CA PRO A 605 -7.21 -10.13 4.99
C PRO A 605 -7.29 -8.71 4.44
N ALA A 606 -6.37 -8.35 3.53
CA ALA A 606 -6.37 -7.08 2.82
C ALA A 606 -7.67 -6.81 2.05
N ASN A 607 -8.34 -7.84 1.52
CA ASN A 607 -9.59 -7.69 0.79
C ASN A 607 -10.74 -7.25 1.70
N LEU A 608 -10.75 -7.73 2.93
CA LEU A 608 -11.71 -7.32 3.96
C LEU A 608 -11.38 -5.92 4.53
N LEU A 609 -10.10 -5.65 4.78
CA LEU A 609 -9.69 -4.35 5.33
C LEU A 609 -9.88 -3.19 4.34
N SER A 610 -9.70 -3.45 3.05
CA SER A 610 -9.98 -2.48 1.98
C SER A 610 -11.48 -2.33 1.67
N ARG A 611 -12.31 -3.30 2.08
CA ARG A 611 -13.76 -3.31 1.87
C ARG A 611 -14.47 -3.63 3.19
N PRO A 612 -14.40 -2.73 4.17
CA PRO A 612 -14.82 -3.02 5.54
C PRO A 612 -16.34 -3.16 5.69
N TYR A 613 -17.15 -2.78 4.71
CA TYR A 613 -18.59 -3.05 4.73
C TYR A 613 -18.90 -4.48 4.31
N LEU A 614 -19.76 -5.16 5.05
CA LEU A 614 -20.17 -6.53 4.76
C LEU A 614 -20.73 -6.66 3.34
N THR A 615 -21.52 -5.69 2.85
CA THR A 615 -21.99 -5.65 1.45
C THR A 615 -20.87 -5.62 0.43
N ASP A 616 -19.85 -4.79 0.66
CA ASP A 616 -18.78 -4.55 -0.31
C ASP A 616 -17.84 -5.75 -0.36
N PHE A 617 -17.58 -6.35 0.81
CA PHE A 617 -16.85 -7.60 0.92
C PHE A 617 -17.60 -8.76 0.25
N LEU A 618 -18.92 -8.87 0.46
CA LEU A 618 -19.73 -9.89 -0.21
C LEU A 618 -19.78 -9.71 -1.73
N GLN A 619 -19.94 -8.48 -2.22
CA GLN A 619 -19.88 -8.21 -3.66
C GLN A 619 -18.53 -8.55 -4.27
N HIS A 620 -17.44 -8.33 -3.52
CA HIS A 620 -16.11 -8.73 -3.97
C HIS A 620 -16.00 -10.26 -4.08
N LEU A 621 -16.50 -11.00 -3.09
CA LEU A 621 -16.55 -12.47 -3.15
C LEU A 621 -17.39 -12.98 -4.32
N GLN A 622 -18.55 -12.35 -4.57
CA GLN A 622 -19.46 -12.71 -5.68
C GLN A 622 -18.88 -12.38 -7.06
N ARG A 623 -18.21 -11.25 -7.23
CA ARG A 623 -17.59 -10.91 -8.53
C ARG A 623 -16.44 -11.84 -8.89
N SER A 624 -15.78 -12.40 -7.90
CA SER A 624 -14.74 -13.39 -8.10
C SER A 624 -15.28 -14.81 -8.33
N SER A 625 -16.54 -15.11 -7.97
CA SER A 625 -17.21 -16.38 -8.31
C SER A 625 -17.93 -16.34 -9.67
N VAL A 626 -18.57 -15.22 -10.03
CA VAL A 626 -19.28 -15.03 -11.31
C VAL A 626 -18.34 -15.05 -12.53
N GLY A 627 -17.03 -14.85 -12.34
CA GLY A 627 -16.03 -15.07 -13.39
C GLY A 627 -15.97 -16.52 -13.91
N ALA A 628 -16.42 -17.50 -13.12
CA ALA A 628 -16.43 -18.92 -13.49
C ALA A 628 -17.72 -19.36 -14.21
N GLU A 629 -18.88 -18.72 -13.96
CA GLU A 629 -20.17 -19.13 -14.56
C GLU A 629 -20.39 -18.60 -15.99
N PHE A 630 -19.63 -17.59 -16.42
CA PHE A 630 -19.66 -17.13 -17.82
C PHE A 630 -18.87 -18.03 -18.77
N GLU A 631 -18.13 -19.03 -18.27
CA GLU A 631 -17.46 -20.05 -19.08
C GLU A 631 -18.39 -21.22 -19.46
N GLU A 632 -19.31 -21.66 -18.57
CA GLU A 632 -20.18 -22.84 -18.81
C GLU A 632 -21.24 -22.65 -19.93
N SER A 633 -21.60 -21.42 -20.29
CA SER A 633 -22.56 -21.16 -21.39
C SER A 633 -21.92 -21.05 -22.78
N ALA A 634 -20.58 -21.05 -22.84
CA ALA A 634 -19.81 -21.14 -24.08
C ALA A 634 -19.33 -22.58 -24.38
N GLU A 635 -19.43 -23.50 -23.41
CA GLU A 635 -18.88 -24.86 -23.48
C GLU A 635 -19.68 -25.85 -24.34
N SER A 636 -20.94 -25.56 -24.69
CA SER A 636 -21.73 -26.42 -25.60
C SER A 636 -21.20 -26.45 -27.05
N THR A 637 -20.25 -25.57 -27.41
CA THR A 637 -19.57 -25.57 -28.71
C THR A 637 -18.07 -25.85 -28.63
N ALA A 638 -17.53 -26.07 -27.43
CA ALA A 638 -16.09 -26.22 -27.19
C ALA A 638 -15.66 -27.64 -26.76
N GLU A 639 -16.56 -28.62 -26.72
CA GLU A 639 -16.25 -30.02 -26.34
C GLU A 639 -15.38 -30.79 -27.36
N SER A 640 -14.81 -30.11 -28.37
CA SER A 640 -13.80 -30.67 -29.27
C SER A 640 -12.42 -30.01 -29.17
N THR A 641 -12.25 -29.03 -28.26
CA THR A 641 -11.01 -28.24 -28.17
C THR A 641 -10.31 -28.29 -26.79
N GLU A 642 -10.86 -28.98 -25.79
CA GLU A 642 -10.22 -29.11 -24.46
C GLU A 642 -9.54 -30.48 -24.20
N ARG A 643 -9.04 -31.13 -25.25
CA ARG A 643 -7.96 -32.12 -25.10
C ARG A 643 -6.61 -31.62 -25.57
N ARG A 644 -6.45 -30.31 -25.79
CA ARG A 644 -5.17 -29.69 -26.21
C ARG A 644 -4.64 -28.60 -25.28
N GLU A 645 -5.38 -28.15 -24.26
CA GLU A 645 -4.94 -27.04 -23.39
C GLU A 645 -4.42 -27.46 -22.00
N SER A 646 -4.32 -28.77 -21.71
CA SER A 646 -3.65 -29.27 -20.51
C SER A 646 -2.13 -29.51 -20.68
N GLY A 647 -1.49 -28.86 -21.67
CA GLY A 647 -0.10 -29.13 -22.05
C GLY A 647 0.71 -27.91 -22.50
N ALA A 648 0.35 -26.68 -22.10
CA ALA A 648 1.08 -25.48 -22.51
C ALA A 648 1.24 -24.44 -21.39
N ILE A 649 1.72 -24.85 -20.21
CA ILE A 649 2.38 -23.94 -19.26
C ILE A 649 3.56 -24.68 -18.63
N GLU A 650 4.56 -25.01 -19.46
CA GLU A 650 5.96 -25.16 -19.06
C GLU A 650 6.78 -24.82 -20.30
N LEU A 651 7.30 -23.60 -20.37
CA LEU A 651 8.37 -23.20 -21.28
C LEU A 651 9.32 -22.27 -20.54
N ASP A 652 10.02 -22.86 -19.57
CA ASP A 652 11.35 -22.42 -19.19
C ASP A 652 12.34 -22.66 -20.34
N ALA A 653 13.48 -21.99 -20.25
CA ALA A 653 14.45 -21.67 -21.29
C ALA A 653 15.16 -22.81 -22.07
N GLU A 654 14.61 -24.03 -22.18
CA GLU A 654 15.22 -25.13 -22.95
C GLU A 654 14.52 -25.51 -24.26
N ALA A 655 13.30 -25.02 -24.57
CA ALA A 655 12.63 -25.33 -25.84
C ALA A 655 13.01 -24.43 -27.03
N SER A 656 14.13 -23.70 -26.96
CA SER A 656 14.64 -22.94 -28.11
C SER A 656 15.43 -23.79 -29.12
N GLN A 657 15.57 -25.11 -28.90
CA GLN A 657 16.29 -26.01 -29.82
C GLN A 657 15.44 -27.07 -30.53
N ASP A 658 14.17 -27.29 -30.18
CA ASP A 658 13.38 -28.40 -30.75
C ASP A 658 12.22 -27.99 -31.70
N LEU A 659 12.08 -26.69 -32.03
CA LEU A 659 11.02 -26.22 -32.94
C LEU A 659 11.34 -26.37 -34.44
N GLU A 660 12.47 -26.98 -34.82
CA GLU A 660 12.83 -27.22 -36.23
C GLU A 660 12.47 -28.61 -36.78
N GLN A 661 11.97 -29.56 -35.99
CA GLN A 661 11.86 -30.96 -36.47
C GLN A 661 10.47 -31.60 -36.56
N THR A 662 9.36 -30.95 -36.23
CA THR A 662 8.05 -31.61 -36.36
C THR A 662 7.07 -30.81 -37.21
N GLY A 663 6.89 -31.30 -38.45
CA GLY A 663 5.83 -30.87 -39.33
C GLY A 663 4.44 -31.19 -38.77
N THR A 664 3.57 -30.17 -38.79
CA THR A 664 2.10 -30.21 -38.90
C THR A 664 1.29 -30.90 -37.77
N THR A 665 0.53 -30.10 -36.98
CA THR A 665 -0.97 -29.99 -37.01
C THR A 665 -1.58 -29.45 -35.70
N GLY A 666 -1.83 -28.13 -35.64
CA GLY A 666 -2.62 -27.46 -34.60
C GLY A 666 -2.53 -25.94 -34.74
N GLN A 667 -3.18 -25.38 -35.77
CA GLN A 667 -3.02 -23.99 -36.19
C GLN A 667 -3.79 -23.01 -35.28
N ALA A 668 -3.22 -22.60 -34.15
CA ALA A 668 -3.44 -21.23 -33.70
C ALA A 668 -2.53 -20.37 -34.58
N SER A 669 -3.13 -19.47 -35.36
CA SER A 669 -2.33 -18.56 -36.19
C SER A 669 -1.44 -17.73 -35.26
N TYR A 670 -0.19 -17.52 -35.63
CA TYR A 670 0.74 -16.62 -34.93
C TYR A 670 0.10 -15.28 -34.53
N HIS A 671 -0.81 -14.78 -35.37
CA HIS A 671 -1.58 -13.58 -35.14
C HIS A 671 -2.56 -13.67 -33.96
N GLU A 672 -3.15 -14.83 -33.71
CA GLU A 672 -4.09 -15.07 -32.60
C GLU A 672 -3.36 -15.05 -31.26
N ILE A 673 -2.18 -15.66 -31.20
CA ILE A 673 -1.30 -15.64 -30.02
C ILE A 673 -0.86 -14.20 -29.71
N LEU A 674 -0.44 -13.46 -30.74
CA LEU A 674 -0.07 -12.06 -30.58
C LEU A 674 -1.26 -11.18 -30.14
N GLN A 675 -2.46 -11.43 -30.67
CA GLN A 675 -3.67 -10.71 -30.31
C GLN A 675 -4.09 -10.99 -28.86
N GLN A 676 -3.98 -12.24 -28.41
CA GLN A 676 -4.28 -12.63 -27.03
C GLN A 676 -3.25 -12.03 -26.07
N ALA A 677 -1.96 -12.17 -26.37
CA ALA A 677 -0.87 -11.55 -25.61
C ALA A 677 -1.04 -10.03 -25.49
N ALA A 678 -1.48 -9.37 -26.58
CA ALA A 678 -1.74 -7.94 -26.60
C ALA A 678 -2.97 -7.53 -25.77
N GLY A 679 -4.03 -8.34 -25.75
CA GLY A 679 -5.23 -8.09 -24.93
C GLY A 679 -4.98 -8.21 -23.43
N VAL A 680 -4.24 -9.24 -23.02
CA VAL A 680 -3.93 -9.48 -21.59
C VAL A 680 -2.84 -8.55 -21.05
N GLY A 681 -2.06 -7.92 -21.93
CA GLY A 681 -0.98 -7.00 -21.54
C GLY A 681 0.38 -7.67 -21.34
N ALA A 682 0.61 -8.86 -21.93
CA ALA A 682 1.86 -9.62 -21.81
C ALA A 682 2.98 -8.99 -22.65
N LEU A 683 3.53 -7.87 -22.18
CA LEU A 683 4.47 -7.02 -22.91
C LEU A 683 5.72 -7.77 -23.41
N HIS A 684 6.29 -8.65 -22.59
CA HIS A 684 7.46 -9.46 -22.95
C HIS A 684 7.15 -10.45 -24.08
N ALA A 685 5.99 -11.11 -24.02
CA ALA A 685 5.55 -12.02 -25.09
C ALA A 685 5.31 -11.24 -26.39
N VAL A 686 4.68 -10.06 -26.32
CA VAL A 686 4.46 -9.19 -27.47
C VAL A 686 5.79 -8.74 -28.09
N HIS A 687 6.76 -8.30 -27.30
CA HIS A 687 8.09 -7.92 -27.80
C HIS A 687 8.82 -9.09 -28.46
N HIS A 688 8.83 -10.25 -27.81
CA HIS A 688 9.51 -11.43 -28.32
C HIS A 688 8.89 -11.95 -29.62
N LEU A 689 7.56 -11.92 -29.71
CA LEU A 689 6.85 -12.23 -30.95
C LEU A 689 7.23 -11.19 -32.03
N LEU A 690 7.10 -9.89 -31.77
CA LEU A 690 7.42 -8.85 -32.76
C LEU A 690 8.89 -8.88 -33.25
N GLN A 691 9.84 -9.40 -32.47
CA GLN A 691 11.24 -9.55 -32.86
C GLN A 691 11.54 -10.78 -33.72
N ARG A 692 10.81 -11.89 -33.52
CA ARG A 692 11.09 -13.17 -34.20
C ARG A 692 10.54 -13.24 -35.62
N HIS A 693 9.48 -12.51 -35.91
CA HIS A 693 8.92 -12.44 -37.24
C HIS A 693 8.95 -11.00 -37.72
N ASP A 694 9.51 -10.78 -38.90
CA ASP A 694 9.55 -9.49 -39.61
C ASP A 694 8.14 -9.12 -40.12
N VAL A 695 7.20 -8.98 -39.19
CA VAL A 695 5.81 -8.68 -39.49
C VAL A 695 5.68 -7.17 -39.67
N HIS A 696 6.19 -6.70 -40.81
CA HIS A 696 5.86 -5.39 -41.32
C HIS A 696 4.38 -5.34 -41.67
N GLY A 697 3.55 -4.92 -40.71
CA GLY A 697 2.11 -4.80 -40.86
C GLY A 697 1.37 -5.97 -40.22
N ALA A 698 0.70 -5.70 -39.09
CA ALA A 698 -0.28 -6.59 -38.48
C ALA A 698 -1.40 -6.93 -39.46
N HIS A 699 -1.24 -8.05 -40.18
CA HIS A 699 -2.24 -8.53 -41.14
C HIS A 699 -3.27 -9.42 -40.47
N GLU A 700 -4.49 -8.88 -40.44
CA GLU A 700 -5.81 -9.46 -40.18
C GLU A 700 -5.88 -10.98 -39.91
N SER A 701 -6.43 -11.35 -38.75
CA SER A 701 -6.88 -12.72 -38.49
C SER A 701 -8.05 -13.09 -39.43
N ALA A 702 -7.99 -14.28 -40.02
CA ALA A 702 -8.97 -14.79 -40.97
C ALA A 702 -10.36 -15.07 -40.36
N ALA A 703 -10.46 -15.21 -39.02
CA ALA A 703 -11.73 -15.52 -38.35
C ALA A 703 -12.50 -14.28 -37.89
N CYS A 704 -11.79 -13.24 -37.44
CA CYS A 704 -12.32 -11.97 -36.95
C CYS A 704 -11.28 -10.90 -37.31
N ALA A 705 -11.58 -9.98 -38.22
CA ALA A 705 -10.60 -9.01 -38.75
C ALA A 705 -10.15 -7.93 -37.74
N ARG A 706 -9.95 -8.30 -36.46
CA ARG A 706 -9.39 -7.44 -35.42
C ARG A 706 -7.90 -7.66 -35.33
N THR A 707 -7.15 -6.57 -35.27
CA THR A 707 -5.68 -6.60 -35.08
C THR A 707 -5.32 -6.69 -33.59
N PRO A 708 -4.08 -7.05 -33.23
CA PRO A 708 -3.62 -7.03 -31.83
C PRO A 708 -3.78 -5.65 -31.18
N LEU A 709 -3.70 -4.58 -31.98
CA LEU A 709 -3.94 -3.21 -31.54
C LEU A 709 -5.40 -3.00 -31.08
N HIS A 710 -6.39 -3.63 -31.71
CA HIS A 710 -7.78 -3.56 -31.28
C HIS A 710 -7.98 -4.18 -29.89
N ALA A 711 -7.36 -5.33 -29.64
CA ALA A 711 -7.43 -6.03 -28.36
C ALA A 711 -6.73 -5.24 -27.24
N ALA A 712 -5.57 -4.66 -27.52
CA ALA A 712 -4.84 -3.82 -26.57
C ALA A 712 -5.60 -2.53 -26.23
N CYS A 713 -6.23 -1.88 -27.24
CA CYS A 713 -7.00 -0.65 -27.04
C CYS A 713 -8.28 -0.87 -26.22
N MET A 714 -9.01 -1.97 -26.47
CA MET A 714 -10.23 -2.30 -25.72
C MET A 714 -9.96 -2.48 -24.23
N ASN A 715 -8.81 -3.07 -23.87
CA ASN A 715 -8.43 -3.36 -22.49
C ASN A 715 -7.55 -2.27 -21.85
N GLY A 716 -7.39 -1.11 -22.50
CA GLY A 716 -6.63 0.02 -21.95
C GLY A 716 -5.13 -0.23 -21.78
N ARG A 717 -4.52 -1.14 -22.54
CA ARG A 717 -3.11 -1.55 -22.41
C ARG A 717 -2.16 -0.55 -23.08
N ALA A 718 -1.95 0.62 -22.49
CA ALA A 718 -1.20 1.73 -23.09
C ALA A 718 0.21 1.36 -23.58
N GLU A 719 0.98 0.58 -22.80
CA GLU A 719 2.35 0.19 -23.19
C GLU A 719 2.38 -0.82 -24.35
N VAL A 720 1.45 -1.78 -24.37
CA VAL A 720 1.32 -2.68 -25.52
C VAL A 720 0.88 -1.92 -26.76
N VAL A 721 -0.04 -0.96 -26.62
CA VAL A 721 -0.46 -0.07 -27.72
C VAL A 721 0.74 0.71 -28.25
N ARG A 722 1.58 1.27 -27.37
CA ARG A 722 2.82 1.98 -27.75
C ARG A 722 3.74 1.09 -28.58
N VAL A 723 4.07 -0.10 -28.08
CA VAL A 723 4.96 -1.05 -28.74
C VAL A 723 4.40 -1.51 -30.10
N LEU A 724 3.09 -1.75 -30.19
CA LEU A 724 2.45 -2.11 -31.45
C LEU A 724 2.49 -0.95 -32.46
N LEU A 725 2.30 0.29 -32.02
CA LEU A 725 2.38 1.48 -32.88
C LEU A 725 3.83 1.75 -33.34
N GLU A 726 4.83 1.56 -32.48
CA GLU A 726 6.26 1.61 -32.82
C GLU A 726 6.63 0.53 -33.85
N ALA A 727 6.02 -0.65 -33.73
CA ALA A 727 6.08 -1.72 -34.74
C ALA A 727 5.23 -1.45 -35.99
N ARG A 728 4.79 -0.20 -36.21
CA ARG A 728 4.00 0.28 -37.36
C ARG A 728 2.61 -0.36 -37.50
N ALA A 729 1.98 -0.78 -36.41
CA ALA A 729 0.57 -1.18 -36.45
C ALA A 729 -0.32 0.01 -36.89
N SER A 730 -1.28 -0.27 -37.78
CA SER A 730 -2.16 0.77 -38.33
C SER A 730 -3.22 1.19 -37.32
N ALA A 731 -3.09 2.42 -36.80
CA ALA A 731 -4.09 3.05 -35.92
C ALA A 731 -5.44 3.32 -36.61
N THR A 732 -5.48 3.28 -37.95
CA THR A 732 -6.69 3.50 -38.76
C THR A 732 -7.25 2.21 -39.36
N SER A 733 -6.68 1.04 -39.03
CA SER A 733 -7.24 -0.24 -39.45
C SER A 733 -8.66 -0.40 -38.90
N SER A 734 -9.57 -0.96 -39.68
CA SER A 734 -10.96 -1.19 -39.30
C SER A 734 -11.29 -2.67 -39.38
N ASP A 735 -12.00 -3.20 -38.38
CA ASP A 735 -12.50 -4.57 -38.43
C ASP A 735 -13.65 -4.74 -39.45
N ARG A 736 -14.21 -5.96 -39.56
CA ARG A 736 -15.32 -6.28 -40.50
C ARG A 736 -16.56 -5.40 -40.30
N ASN A 737 -16.73 -4.81 -39.13
CA ASN A 737 -17.85 -3.93 -38.80
C ASN A 737 -17.46 -2.44 -38.91
N GLY A 738 -16.31 -2.13 -39.52
CA GLY A 738 -15.77 -0.78 -39.64
C GLY A 738 -15.22 -0.21 -38.33
N VAL A 739 -15.07 -1.01 -37.27
CA VAL A 739 -14.63 -0.52 -35.96
C VAL A 739 -13.12 -0.35 -35.96
N GLN A 740 -12.67 0.87 -35.70
CA GLN A 740 -11.24 1.21 -35.53
C GLN A 740 -10.78 1.13 -34.07
N PRO A 741 -9.46 1.02 -33.79
CA PRO A 741 -8.91 1.00 -32.44
C PRO A 741 -9.36 2.18 -31.56
N LEU A 742 -9.58 3.35 -32.15
CA LEU A 742 -10.07 4.54 -31.46
C LEU A 742 -11.44 4.34 -30.80
N HIS A 743 -12.36 3.61 -31.44
CA HIS A 743 -13.69 3.33 -30.90
C HIS A 743 -13.60 2.43 -29.66
N LEU A 744 -12.72 1.42 -29.73
CA LEU A 744 -12.49 0.48 -28.63
C LEU A 744 -11.74 1.14 -27.46
N ALA A 745 -10.80 2.04 -27.75
CA ALA A 745 -10.12 2.84 -26.74
C ALA A 745 -11.09 3.76 -25.99
N ALA A 746 -12.03 4.40 -26.72
CA ALA A 746 -13.08 5.22 -26.13
C ALA A 746 -14.05 4.40 -25.26
N GLN A 747 -14.33 3.15 -25.65
CA GLN A 747 -15.11 2.22 -24.85
C GLN A 747 -14.37 1.78 -23.58
N GLY A 748 -13.08 1.46 -23.69
CA GLY A 748 -12.22 0.99 -22.59
C GLY A 748 -11.85 2.07 -21.57
N GLY A 749 -12.08 3.34 -21.90
CA GLY A 749 -12.00 4.44 -20.92
C GLY A 749 -10.58 4.93 -20.58
N SER A 750 -9.57 4.60 -21.40
CA SER A 750 -8.19 5.04 -21.19
C SER A 750 -7.82 6.27 -22.03
N GLU A 751 -7.62 7.41 -21.37
CA GLU A 751 -7.16 8.66 -22.01
C GLU A 751 -5.75 8.54 -22.62
N GLN A 752 -4.87 7.76 -21.96
CA GLN A 752 -3.51 7.53 -22.44
C GLN A 752 -3.50 6.79 -23.78
N VAL A 753 -4.35 5.76 -23.93
CA VAL A 753 -4.49 5.03 -25.20
C VAL A 753 -5.03 5.95 -26.30
N LEU A 754 -6.02 6.80 -26.00
CA LEU A 754 -6.53 7.78 -26.97
C LEU A 754 -5.44 8.76 -27.41
N THR A 755 -4.63 9.25 -26.47
CA THR A 755 -3.50 10.15 -26.77
C THR A 755 -2.47 9.48 -27.70
N LEU A 756 -2.13 8.22 -27.45
CA LEU A 756 -1.21 7.45 -28.28
C LEU A 756 -1.77 7.25 -29.71
N LEU A 757 -3.06 6.93 -29.83
CA LEU A 757 -3.73 6.76 -31.13
C LEU A 757 -3.82 8.07 -31.91
N THR A 758 -4.14 9.19 -31.26
CA THR A 758 -4.17 10.51 -31.90
C THR A 758 -2.76 10.93 -32.35
N THR A 759 -1.73 10.66 -31.54
CA THR A 759 -0.32 10.88 -31.92
C THR A 759 0.08 10.05 -33.14
N ALA A 760 -0.46 8.83 -33.25
CA ALA A 760 -0.33 7.96 -34.41
C ALA A 760 -1.28 8.31 -35.59
N ARG A 761 -1.84 9.53 -35.61
CA ARG A 761 -2.73 10.07 -36.65
C ARG A 761 -4.06 9.32 -36.86
N ALA A 762 -4.60 8.70 -35.80
CA ALA A 762 -5.98 8.22 -35.85
C ALA A 762 -6.96 9.38 -36.09
N LYS A 763 -7.94 9.17 -36.97
CA LYS A 763 -8.96 10.18 -37.28
C LYS A 763 -10.02 10.21 -36.19
N MET A 764 -10.15 11.34 -35.52
CA MET A 764 -11.10 11.49 -34.41
C MET A 764 -12.56 11.37 -34.88
N ASP A 765 -12.87 11.85 -36.08
CA ASP A 765 -14.19 11.83 -36.69
C ASP A 765 -14.51 10.51 -37.44
N ALA A 766 -13.68 9.49 -37.26
CA ALA A 766 -13.95 8.18 -37.85
C ALA A 766 -15.26 7.60 -37.33
N THR A 767 -15.95 6.89 -38.21
CA THR A 767 -17.22 6.23 -37.92
C THR A 767 -17.11 4.74 -38.19
N SER A 768 -17.73 3.92 -37.35
CA SER A 768 -17.94 2.49 -37.63
C SER A 768 -18.88 2.28 -38.82
N GLY A 769 -19.07 1.01 -39.23
CA GLY A 769 -20.04 0.63 -40.26
C GLY A 769 -21.48 1.06 -39.93
N GLN A 770 -21.78 1.22 -38.65
CA GLN A 770 -23.07 1.71 -38.13
C GLN A 770 -23.12 3.24 -37.96
N LYS A 771 -22.17 3.96 -38.57
CA LYS A 771 -21.99 5.41 -38.44
C LYS A 771 -21.72 5.92 -37.02
N GLN A 772 -21.27 5.05 -36.11
CA GLN A 772 -20.98 5.43 -34.73
C GLN A 772 -19.57 6.00 -34.59
N THR A 773 -19.44 7.18 -33.97
CA THR A 773 -18.15 7.80 -33.64
C THR A 773 -17.62 7.32 -32.29
N ALA A 774 -16.34 7.55 -31.98
CA ALA A 774 -15.75 7.25 -30.67
C ALA A 774 -16.56 7.82 -29.48
N LEU A 775 -17.21 8.98 -29.66
CA LEU A 775 -18.07 9.58 -28.65
C LEU A 775 -19.34 8.75 -28.36
N HIS A 776 -19.90 8.05 -29.35
CA HIS A 776 -21.02 7.13 -29.14
C HIS A 776 -20.60 5.93 -28.28
N TRP A 777 -19.40 5.40 -28.51
CA TRP A 777 -18.86 4.26 -27.76
C TRP A 777 -18.56 4.66 -26.30
N ALA A 778 -17.92 5.81 -26.08
CA ALA A 778 -17.69 6.38 -24.75
C ALA A 778 -19.01 6.65 -24.00
N ALA A 779 -20.01 7.19 -24.71
CA ALA A 779 -21.31 7.49 -24.12
C ALA A 779 -22.13 6.24 -23.76
N ARG A 780 -21.95 5.15 -24.51
CA ARG A 780 -22.60 3.86 -24.24
C ARG A 780 -21.97 3.13 -23.05
N SER A 781 -20.65 3.17 -22.90
CA SER A 781 -19.94 2.48 -21.81
C SER A 781 -19.91 3.26 -20.49
N GLY A 782 -20.23 4.56 -20.50
CA GLY A 782 -20.13 5.40 -19.30
C GLY A 782 -18.69 5.83 -19.02
N ALA A 783 -17.93 6.16 -20.08
CA ALA A 783 -16.50 6.44 -19.98
C ALA A 783 -16.19 7.59 -18.99
N PRO A 784 -15.00 7.57 -18.35
CA PRO A 784 -14.59 8.61 -17.40
C PRO A 784 -14.62 10.02 -18.01
N GLY A 785 -14.81 11.01 -17.14
CA GLY A 785 -14.91 12.41 -17.56
C GLY A 785 -13.72 12.89 -18.40
N ALA A 786 -12.51 12.40 -18.14
CA ALA A 786 -11.31 12.78 -18.85
C ALA A 786 -11.33 12.35 -20.34
N VAL A 787 -11.82 11.13 -20.62
CA VAL A 787 -12.01 10.62 -21.99
C VAL A 787 -13.03 11.46 -22.76
N LEU A 788 -14.14 11.82 -22.13
CA LEU A 788 -15.15 12.69 -22.76
C LEU A 788 -14.57 14.07 -23.05
N SER A 789 -13.84 14.66 -22.10
CA SER A 789 -13.17 15.94 -22.30
C SER A 789 -12.13 15.87 -23.43
N PHE A 790 -11.38 14.77 -23.54
CA PHE A 790 -10.42 14.56 -24.63
C PHE A 790 -11.09 14.47 -26.01
N LEU A 791 -12.21 13.72 -26.11
CA LEU A 791 -12.96 13.55 -27.36
C LEU A 791 -13.70 14.82 -27.80
N LEU A 792 -14.02 15.70 -26.85
CA LEU A 792 -14.75 16.96 -27.06
C LEU A 792 -13.82 18.18 -27.16
N ALA A 793 -12.52 18.02 -26.89
CA ALA A 793 -11.53 19.10 -26.99
C ALA A 793 -11.21 19.45 -28.46
N ASP A 794 -11.06 20.75 -28.73
CA ASP A 794 -10.60 21.28 -30.02
C ASP A 794 -9.07 21.11 -30.12
N HIS A 795 -8.62 20.11 -30.88
CA HIS A 795 -7.19 19.82 -31.08
C HIS A 795 -6.61 20.65 -32.23
N GLU A 796 -6.57 21.97 -32.09
CA GLU A 796 -5.76 22.86 -32.95
C GLU A 796 -4.86 23.76 -32.09
N ALA A 797 -3.70 23.24 -31.67
CA ALA A 797 -2.69 24.02 -30.97
C ALA A 797 -1.27 23.69 -31.45
N SER A 798 -0.98 24.02 -32.72
CA SER A 798 0.39 24.29 -33.19
C SER A 798 0.38 25.23 -34.40
N ALA A 799 -0.13 26.46 -34.23
CA ALA A 799 0.20 27.62 -35.07
C ALA A 799 -0.38 28.90 -34.45
N ALA A 800 0.41 29.58 -33.61
CA ALA A 800 0.06 30.89 -33.08
C ALA A 800 0.28 31.97 -34.16
N SER A 801 -0.81 32.57 -34.69
CA SER A 801 -0.95 34.00 -35.11
C SER A 801 -1.94 34.20 -36.28
N ALA A 802 -3.21 34.53 -36.01
CA ALA A 802 -4.08 35.26 -36.96
C ALA A 802 -5.35 35.84 -36.27
N PRO A 803 -5.90 36.99 -36.72
CA PRO A 803 -6.94 37.72 -36.01
C PRO A 803 -8.39 37.25 -36.29
N ARG A 804 -9.25 37.65 -35.36
CA ARG A 804 -10.60 37.19 -34.99
C ARG A 804 -11.74 37.31 -36.02
N LYS A 805 -11.49 37.50 -37.32
CA LYS A 805 -12.55 37.81 -38.34
C LYS A 805 -12.76 36.80 -39.47
N ALA A 806 -12.24 35.58 -39.35
CA ALA A 806 -12.56 34.48 -40.26
C ALA A 806 -13.09 33.26 -39.48
N ARG A 807 -14.26 33.40 -38.84
CA ARG A 807 -15.02 32.29 -38.23
C ARG A 807 -16.10 31.73 -39.17
N GLY A 808 -15.99 31.99 -40.47
CA GLY A 808 -16.82 31.38 -41.50
C GLY A 808 -16.00 30.39 -42.31
N ALA A 809 -16.33 29.11 -42.17
CA ALA A 809 -15.84 27.98 -42.98
C ALA A 809 -14.32 27.72 -42.94
N ARG A 810 -13.88 26.89 -41.98
CA ARG A 810 -12.71 25.98 -42.12
C ARG A 810 -12.88 24.84 -41.11
N ALA A 811 -12.87 23.62 -41.64
CA ALA A 811 -13.13 22.36 -40.95
C ALA A 811 -11.81 21.67 -40.61
N GLY A 812 -11.70 21.16 -39.37
CA GLY A 812 -10.53 20.42 -38.88
C GLY A 812 -10.81 19.65 -37.58
N ALA A 813 -11.35 18.44 -37.70
CA ALA A 813 -11.14 17.28 -36.81
C ALA A 813 -11.60 17.29 -35.32
N CYS A 814 -12.80 17.77 -34.99
CA CYS A 814 -13.47 17.41 -33.72
C CYS A 814 -14.67 16.46 -33.95
N VAL A 815 -14.96 15.57 -32.98
CA VAL A 815 -16.14 14.69 -33.06
C VAL A 815 -17.39 15.52 -32.85
N ARG A 816 -18.25 15.61 -33.87
CA ARG A 816 -19.52 16.31 -33.74
C ARG A 816 -20.37 15.67 -32.63
N VAL A 817 -20.70 16.46 -31.61
CA VAL A 817 -21.47 16.04 -30.43
C VAL A 817 -22.82 15.44 -30.81
N ASP A 818 -23.47 16.03 -31.82
CA ASP A 818 -24.78 15.60 -32.33
C ASP A 818 -24.68 14.74 -33.61
N ALA A 819 -23.52 14.13 -33.86
CA ALA A 819 -23.43 13.12 -34.92
C ALA A 819 -24.46 12.01 -34.67
N LYS A 820 -25.16 11.59 -35.73
CA LYS A 820 -26.16 10.54 -35.68
C LYS A 820 -25.59 9.23 -36.21
N ASP A 821 -25.85 8.15 -35.49
CA ASP A 821 -25.61 6.79 -35.97
C ASP A 821 -26.69 6.32 -36.97
N GLU A 822 -26.61 5.05 -37.39
CA GLU A 822 -27.57 4.46 -38.33
C GLU A 822 -29.03 4.42 -37.84
N TRP A 823 -29.23 4.45 -36.51
CA TRP A 823 -30.56 4.53 -35.90
C TRP A 823 -31.01 5.96 -35.63
N GLY A 824 -30.26 6.95 -36.11
CA GLY A 824 -30.53 8.36 -35.89
C GLY A 824 -30.21 8.84 -34.47
N ARG A 825 -29.56 8.01 -33.64
CA ARG A 825 -29.24 8.32 -32.25
C ARG A 825 -27.91 9.06 -32.15
N SER A 826 -27.85 10.04 -31.27
CA SER A 826 -26.59 10.71 -30.89
C SER A 826 -25.95 10.07 -29.65
N ALA A 827 -24.74 10.49 -29.30
CA ALA A 827 -24.09 10.11 -28.05
C ALA A 827 -24.96 10.40 -26.82
N LEU A 828 -25.72 11.51 -26.84
CA LEU A 828 -26.66 11.85 -25.76
C LEU A 828 -27.77 10.80 -25.62
N HIS A 829 -28.29 10.27 -26.73
CA HIS A 829 -29.29 9.19 -26.68
C HIS A 829 -28.70 7.94 -26.03
N TRP A 830 -27.46 7.56 -26.36
CA TRP A 830 -26.81 6.38 -25.77
C TRP A 830 -26.50 6.55 -24.28
N ALA A 831 -26.06 7.74 -23.86
CA ALA A 831 -25.82 8.04 -22.45
C ALA A 831 -27.14 7.97 -21.64
N VAL A 832 -28.22 8.49 -22.20
CA VAL A 832 -29.55 8.47 -21.56
C VAL A 832 -30.14 7.07 -21.54
N VAL A 833 -30.04 6.31 -22.64
CA VAL A 833 -30.47 4.90 -22.67
C VAL A 833 -29.76 4.14 -21.57
N ASN A 834 -28.45 4.28 -21.38
CA ASN A 834 -27.72 3.48 -20.39
C ASN A 834 -27.69 4.07 -18.96
N GLY A 835 -28.34 5.21 -18.70
CA GLY A 835 -28.45 5.79 -17.36
C GLY A 835 -27.18 6.50 -16.86
N HIS A 836 -26.29 6.92 -17.78
CA HIS A 836 -25.00 7.51 -17.43
C HIS A 836 -25.11 9.02 -17.14
N ARG A 837 -25.63 9.39 -15.96
CA ARG A 837 -25.90 10.79 -15.56
C ARG A 837 -24.71 11.73 -15.76
N THR A 838 -23.51 11.32 -15.34
CA THR A 838 -22.30 12.15 -15.46
C THR A 838 -21.90 12.41 -16.91
N VAL A 839 -22.16 11.45 -17.80
CA VAL A 839 -21.90 11.59 -19.23
C VAL A 839 -22.94 12.50 -19.88
N VAL A 840 -24.21 12.37 -19.49
CA VAL A 840 -25.30 13.28 -19.93
C VAL A 840 -24.95 14.73 -19.59
N LEU A 841 -24.50 15.00 -18.36
CA LEU A 841 -24.06 16.34 -17.93
C LEU A 841 -22.97 16.89 -18.85
N LYS A 842 -21.90 16.11 -19.07
CA LYS A 842 -20.77 16.54 -19.91
C LYS A 842 -21.15 16.78 -21.37
N LEU A 843 -22.03 15.95 -21.93
CA LEU A 843 -22.53 16.14 -23.30
C LEU A 843 -23.38 17.41 -23.41
N LEU A 844 -24.20 17.71 -22.40
CA LEU A 844 -24.99 18.96 -22.36
C LEU A 844 -24.10 20.20 -22.18
N GLU A 845 -23.06 20.13 -21.35
CA GLU A 845 -22.05 21.19 -21.20
C GLU A 845 -21.30 21.45 -22.52
N ALA A 846 -21.06 20.40 -23.30
CA ALA A 846 -20.46 20.48 -24.64
C ALA A 846 -21.46 20.90 -25.74
N GLY A 847 -22.71 21.21 -25.39
CA GLY A 847 -23.70 21.76 -26.32
C GLY A 847 -24.56 20.74 -27.07
N ALA A 848 -24.68 19.49 -26.59
CA ALA A 848 -25.53 18.48 -27.22
C ALA A 848 -27.01 18.92 -27.32
N ASP A 849 -27.64 18.66 -28.46
CA ASP A 849 -29.05 18.97 -28.70
C ASP A 849 -29.97 17.96 -28.00
N ARG A 850 -30.60 18.43 -26.92
CA ARG A 850 -31.60 17.69 -26.14
C ARG A 850 -32.91 17.39 -26.88
N ASN A 851 -33.18 18.07 -28.00
CA ASN A 851 -34.40 17.92 -28.80
C ASN A 851 -34.19 17.07 -30.06
N LEU A 852 -32.96 16.57 -30.27
CA LEU A 852 -32.64 15.76 -31.42
C LEU A 852 -33.48 14.47 -31.40
N ARG A 853 -34.12 14.14 -32.51
CA ARG A 853 -34.94 12.93 -32.64
C ARG A 853 -34.15 11.80 -33.29
N ASP A 854 -34.30 10.59 -32.73
CA ASP A 854 -33.83 9.35 -33.37
C ASP A 854 -34.76 8.88 -34.50
N ALA A 855 -34.43 7.77 -35.16
CA ALA A 855 -35.23 7.25 -36.28
C ALA A 855 -36.64 6.79 -35.88
N SER A 856 -36.86 6.46 -34.59
CA SER A 856 -38.19 6.21 -34.01
C SER A 856 -38.93 7.50 -33.63
N GLY A 857 -38.33 8.67 -33.84
CA GLY A 857 -38.90 9.97 -33.50
C GLY A 857 -38.77 10.34 -32.03
N GLU A 858 -38.02 9.56 -31.24
CA GLU A 858 -37.86 9.77 -29.80
C GLU A 858 -36.75 10.78 -29.51
N THR A 859 -36.97 11.65 -28.53
CA THR A 859 -35.93 12.53 -27.98
C THR A 859 -35.25 11.88 -26.77
N PRO A 860 -34.04 12.30 -26.39
CA PRO A 860 -33.40 11.84 -25.16
C PRO A 860 -34.30 12.02 -23.93
N LEU A 861 -35.06 13.12 -23.85
CA LEU A 861 -36.01 13.35 -22.76
C LEU A 861 -37.11 12.29 -22.70
N LEU A 862 -37.75 11.98 -23.83
CA LEU A 862 -38.80 10.94 -23.90
C LEU A 862 -38.27 9.57 -23.48
N ILE A 863 -37.02 9.24 -23.84
CA ILE A 863 -36.36 8.00 -23.44
C ILE A 863 -36.13 7.97 -21.92
N ALA A 864 -35.65 9.09 -21.34
CA ALA A 864 -35.42 9.20 -19.90
C ALA A 864 -36.73 9.08 -19.10
N GLU A 865 -37.78 9.77 -19.52
CA GLU A 865 -39.09 9.74 -18.84
C GLU A 865 -39.74 8.36 -18.89
N ARG A 866 -39.68 7.68 -20.04
CA ARG A 866 -40.18 6.30 -20.17
C ARG A 866 -39.41 5.34 -19.27
N ARG A 867 -38.07 5.44 -19.22
CA ARG A 867 -37.25 4.57 -18.37
C ARG A 867 -37.46 4.86 -16.89
N ALA A 868 -37.67 6.11 -16.50
CA ALA A 868 -38.06 6.48 -15.14
C ALA A 868 -39.40 5.83 -14.77
N GLN A 869 -40.40 5.90 -15.65
CA GLN A 869 -41.71 5.25 -15.44
C GLN A 869 -41.63 3.72 -15.35
N CYS A 870 -40.82 3.07 -16.19
CA CYS A 870 -40.60 1.62 -16.07
C CYS A 870 -39.92 1.27 -14.73
N GLN A 871 -38.91 2.06 -14.32
CA GLN A 871 -38.21 1.86 -13.04
C GLN A 871 -39.15 2.07 -11.83
N ALA A 872 -40.07 3.01 -11.92
CA ALA A 872 -41.12 3.26 -10.92
C ALA A 872 -42.06 2.06 -10.74
N GLN A 873 -42.42 1.42 -11.86
CA GLN A 873 -43.34 0.27 -11.89
C GLN A 873 -42.72 -1.00 -11.29
N ASP A 874 -41.41 -1.20 -11.46
CA ASP A 874 -40.68 -2.35 -10.91
C ASP A 874 -40.39 -2.23 -9.40
N ARG A 875 -40.54 -1.03 -8.80
CA ARG A 875 -40.30 -0.78 -7.36
C ARG A 875 -41.38 0.11 -6.71
N PRO A 876 -42.61 -0.41 -6.50
CA PRO A 876 -43.68 0.35 -5.86
C PRO A 876 -43.42 0.50 -4.35
N GLY A 877 -42.59 1.49 -3.96
CA GLY A 877 -42.35 1.83 -2.54
C GLY A 877 -40.99 2.44 -2.21
N ASP A 878 -40.04 2.46 -3.14
CA ASP A 878 -38.70 3.02 -2.93
C ASP A 878 -38.70 4.52 -3.27
N MET A 879 -38.87 5.40 -2.27
CA MET A 879 -38.86 6.87 -2.42
C MET A 879 -37.43 7.44 -2.58
N GLY A 880 -36.53 6.69 -3.25
CA GLY A 880 -35.19 7.15 -3.63
C GLY A 880 -35.22 7.83 -5.00
N ALA A 881 -34.34 8.82 -5.22
CA ALA A 881 -34.26 9.53 -6.50
C ALA A 881 -33.95 8.56 -7.66
N SER A 882 -34.81 8.53 -8.67
CA SER A 882 -34.63 7.74 -9.89
C SER A 882 -33.48 8.31 -10.72
N VAL A 883 -32.48 7.48 -11.06
CA VAL A 883 -31.36 7.91 -11.93
C VAL A 883 -31.88 8.43 -13.27
N PHE A 884 -32.92 7.81 -13.83
CA PHE A 884 -33.56 8.29 -15.06
C PHE A 884 -34.45 9.51 -14.83
N GLY A 885 -35.06 9.66 -13.64
CA GLY A 885 -35.78 10.88 -13.23
C GLY A 885 -34.86 12.10 -13.09
N ASP A 886 -33.66 11.91 -12.53
CA ASP A 886 -32.61 12.92 -12.47
C ASP A 886 -32.13 13.30 -13.88
N ILE A 887 -31.91 12.31 -14.74
CA ILE A 887 -31.54 12.53 -16.15
C ILE A 887 -32.64 13.27 -16.90
N ALA A 888 -33.91 12.92 -16.69
CA ALA A 888 -35.05 13.65 -17.29
C ALA A 888 -35.07 15.11 -16.82
N THR A 889 -34.80 15.36 -15.54
CA THR A 889 -34.68 16.71 -14.98
C THR A 889 -33.55 17.52 -15.66
N LEU A 890 -32.37 16.91 -15.85
CA LEU A 890 -31.25 17.55 -16.56
C LEU A 890 -31.60 17.92 -18.01
N LEU A 891 -32.45 17.12 -18.65
CA LEU A 891 -32.90 17.34 -20.02
C LEU A 891 -34.06 18.36 -20.11
N GLY A 892 -34.58 18.84 -18.98
CA GLY A 892 -35.66 19.84 -18.91
C GLY A 892 -37.06 19.26 -18.71
N GLY A 893 -37.16 18.00 -18.26
CA GLY A 893 -38.42 17.38 -17.86
C GLY A 893 -39.01 17.98 -16.58
N SER A 894 -40.32 17.78 -16.39
CA SER A 894 -41.04 18.34 -15.23
C SER A 894 -40.65 17.68 -13.90
N ALA A 895 -40.76 18.39 -12.77
CA ALA A 895 -40.46 17.81 -11.46
C ALA A 895 -41.37 16.61 -11.06
N SER A 896 -42.48 16.36 -11.77
CA SER A 896 -43.31 15.17 -11.54
C SER A 896 -42.68 13.89 -12.10
N THR A 897 -41.82 13.98 -13.12
CA THR A 897 -41.06 12.83 -13.65
C THR A 897 -39.79 12.52 -12.86
N ALA A 898 -39.38 13.40 -11.94
CA ALA A 898 -38.33 13.11 -10.96
C ALA A 898 -38.83 12.31 -9.74
N LYS A 899 -40.15 12.30 -9.51
CA LYS A 899 -40.84 11.58 -8.42
C LYS A 899 -41.47 10.25 -8.84
N ALA A 900 -41.57 10.00 -10.15
CA ALA A 900 -41.90 8.72 -10.73
C ALA A 900 -40.59 7.95 -10.90
#